data_AF-A0A2V9AHK2-F1
#
_entry.id   AF-A0A2V9AHK2-F1
#
_cell.length_a   1.000
_cell.length_b   1.000
_cell.length_c   1.000
_cell.angle_alpha   90.00
_cell.angle_beta   90.00
_cell.angle_gamma   90.00
#
_symmetry.space_group_name_H-M   'P 1'
#
loop_
_entity.id
_entity.type
_entity.pdbx_description
1 polymer ?
#
loop_
_entity_poly.entity_id
_entity_poly.type
_entity_poly.pdbx_seq_one_letter_code
_entity_poly.pdbx_strand_id
1 'polypeptide(L)'
;MSAVLFSFFASFRNSNPGLAKRRPISLLGETRFLCQEAALSLTLLFLIALLGVTFTAGCGSSGPPISVNLSPSSTQSVQQGQTVSISATLGNDASNKGVTWSLSATGCTGAACGSLTNQAATSVTYNAPTSIPSDLTVTVTATSVTRPMKFASLTITVPATVVTIQNKVTKLAAGTGNYLFARFDATVQNDPANAGVTWTLTASGTPCSPACGTLSTPAPYEVNYAPPASVPGAPNNMPTLTAISASSTARSDTDSFTIFDGSAACATGGNESLLNGQYAIMLQGWSGTGTGTPIMYAASFAADGTGKVTGGQDQLNPYANFAYSGAGIIPSASSYSVGPDNRGCLTLTDQEETTFTFRFTLGGVSGGIASKGDIIFVNEQSSTPEHASGILRRQDPTAFSLSALAPNYALGLEGWNKSSGTLTHFAQVGSFAHSGGTLSALSYDQNDGSKILTTGGSQVPGNFGMIGPIATGTGGANASLNLAGISPDPVPVVVYVISSSELFFVSMTVNHEGPEFSGRAIATSSSFSASSIAPNYIFRFIGNSSGAACASIGLASFSTPGSPGISGTVSGTMDQYAGGMATSQNLSGSYALTGASGRLSITGSSLATSPVCYLANPLDGVAAFCMNTDSSASFGIFDIQPATTYSSNSLSGNFYFGSGESGDNSAPDLSGVVSLSSGSLQGAEDKSTSSGFSLAIPVNATLSINADGSGNLGANTVALTNGTVLYLIDETGTSPPLVRVFEQ
;
A
#
# COMPACT_ATOMS: atom_id res chain seq x y z
N MET A 1 -47.78 -22.26 -12.92
CA MET A 1 -47.13 -23.05 -11.85
C MET A 1 -46.70 -22.02 -10.80
N SER A 2 -47.53 -21.74 -9.79
CA SER A 2 -47.71 -22.50 -8.54
C SER A 2 -46.43 -22.47 -7.68
N ALA A 3 -46.42 -22.27 -6.36
CA ALA A 3 -47.30 -21.73 -5.32
C ALA A 3 -46.57 -22.03 -3.97
N VAL A 4 -46.27 -21.04 -3.11
CA VAL A 4 -46.84 -20.80 -1.75
C VAL A 4 -46.37 -21.75 -0.60
N LEU A 5 -46.31 -21.18 0.62
CA LEU A 5 -46.19 -21.76 2.00
C LEU A 5 -44.77 -21.98 2.60
N PHE A 6 -44.58 -22.03 3.94
CA PHE A 6 -45.03 -21.26 5.15
C PHE A 6 -44.43 -21.95 6.43
N SER A 7 -44.43 -21.28 7.59
CA SER A 7 -44.45 -21.86 8.97
C SER A 7 -43.16 -22.49 9.59
N PHE A 8 -42.91 -22.55 10.93
CA PHE A 8 -43.31 -21.74 12.13
C PHE A 8 -42.54 -22.25 13.41
N PHE A 9 -42.69 -21.56 14.57
CA PHE A 9 -42.21 -21.87 15.96
C PHE A 9 -40.69 -21.70 16.27
N ALA A 10 -40.18 -21.01 17.30
CA ALA A 10 -40.61 -20.40 18.59
C ALA A 10 -40.31 -21.21 19.88
N SER A 11 -39.58 -20.60 20.83
CA SER A 11 -39.68 -20.87 22.29
C SER A 11 -39.07 -19.76 23.15
N PHE A 12 -39.59 -19.59 24.37
CA PHE A 12 -39.23 -18.61 25.40
C PHE A 12 -38.14 -19.13 26.35
N ARG A 13 -37.33 -18.25 26.97
CA ARG A 13 -37.31 -18.12 28.45
C ARG A 13 -36.68 -16.84 28.98
N ASN A 14 -37.18 -16.47 30.16
CA ASN A 14 -37.04 -15.22 30.90
C ASN A 14 -36.02 -15.37 32.04
N SER A 15 -35.15 -14.37 32.30
CA SER A 15 -34.89 -13.85 33.67
C SER A 15 -33.76 -12.78 33.75
N ASN A 16 -34.07 -11.72 34.48
CA ASN A 16 -33.15 -10.73 35.10
C ASN A 16 -33.30 -10.95 36.64
N PRO A 17 -32.41 -10.54 37.59
CA PRO A 17 -32.12 -9.10 37.83
C PRO A 17 -30.82 -8.70 38.61
N GLY A 18 -30.57 -7.37 38.67
CA GLY A 18 -29.94 -6.67 39.83
C GLY A 18 -28.43 -6.39 39.76
N LEU A 19 -27.85 -5.45 40.54
CA LEU A 19 -28.40 -4.37 41.38
C LEU A 19 -27.26 -3.41 41.83
N ALA A 20 -27.62 -2.23 42.36
CA ALA A 20 -26.80 -1.21 43.05
C ALA A 20 -26.08 -0.14 42.18
N LYS A 21 -26.14 1.20 42.37
CA LYS A 21 -26.55 2.16 43.44
C LYS A 21 -25.37 2.90 44.09
N ARG A 22 -25.10 4.15 43.66
CA ARG A 22 -24.88 5.34 44.52
C ARG A 22 -24.85 6.65 43.70
N ARG A 23 -24.95 7.77 44.42
CA ARG A 23 -25.32 9.18 44.08
C ARG A 23 -24.56 10.09 45.10
N PRO A 24 -24.65 11.45 45.14
CA PRO A 24 -25.34 12.43 44.27
C PRO A 24 -24.58 13.78 44.04
N ILE A 25 -25.33 14.84 43.65
CA ILE A 25 -25.05 16.31 43.75
C ILE A 25 -24.10 16.84 42.65
N SER A 26 -24.36 17.95 41.92
CA SER A 26 -25.50 18.92 41.82
C SER A 26 -25.44 19.65 40.44
N LEU A 27 -26.30 20.60 39.99
CA LEU A 27 -27.27 21.50 40.67
C LEU A 27 -28.59 21.73 39.86
N LEU A 28 -28.88 22.95 39.35
CA LEU A 28 -30.12 23.41 38.68
C LEU A 28 -29.85 24.05 37.29
N GLY A 29 -30.82 24.28 36.39
CA GLY A 29 -32.30 24.09 36.47
C GLY A 29 -32.93 23.87 35.08
N GLU A 30 -34.08 23.18 35.01
CA GLU A 30 -35.43 23.73 34.73
C GLU A 30 -35.68 24.23 33.27
N THR A 31 -36.75 23.86 32.55
CA THR A 31 -37.88 22.93 32.81
C THR A 31 -38.46 22.40 31.48
N ARG A 32 -39.02 21.17 31.48
CA ARG A 32 -39.91 20.62 30.44
C ARG A 32 -41.04 19.81 31.09
N PHE A 33 -42.23 19.84 30.48
CA PHE A 33 -43.36 18.92 30.69
C PHE A 33 -43.90 18.61 29.27
N LEU A 34 -44.06 17.37 28.76
CA LEU A 34 -44.78 16.16 29.25
C LEU A 34 -46.27 16.46 29.50
N CYS A 35 -47.27 15.64 29.16
CA CYS A 35 -47.46 14.40 28.36
C CYS A 35 -48.99 14.17 28.52
N GLN A 36 -49.83 14.25 27.48
CA GLN A 36 -50.35 13.15 26.63
C GLN A 36 -51.49 12.30 27.26
N GLU A 37 -52.41 11.88 26.38
CA GLU A 37 -53.50 10.87 26.52
C GLU A 37 -54.82 11.29 27.20
N ALA A 38 -56.00 10.72 26.88
CA ALA A 38 -56.55 10.17 25.63
C ALA A 38 -58.07 9.88 25.80
N ALA A 39 -58.81 9.69 24.68
CA ALA A 39 -60.06 8.93 24.53
C ALA A 39 -61.45 9.49 25.01
N LEU A 40 -62.25 9.90 24.02
CA LEU A 40 -63.58 9.35 23.63
C LEU A 40 -64.89 9.55 24.47
N SER A 41 -65.78 10.37 23.88
CA SER A 41 -67.25 10.20 23.69
C SER A 41 -68.33 10.55 24.75
N LEU A 42 -69.29 11.38 24.29
CA LEU A 42 -70.77 11.21 24.28
C LEU A 42 -71.70 12.21 25.04
N THR A 43 -72.68 12.76 24.27
CA THR A 43 -74.06 13.22 24.63
C THR A 43 -74.38 14.52 25.43
N LEU A 44 -74.87 15.53 24.68
CA LEU A 44 -76.25 16.10 24.65
C LEU A 44 -76.82 17.05 25.76
N LEU A 45 -77.58 18.08 25.30
CA LEU A 45 -78.63 18.95 25.93
C LEU A 45 -78.36 20.45 26.30
N PHE A 46 -78.69 21.32 25.33
CA PHE A 46 -79.66 22.46 25.38
C PHE A 46 -79.90 23.34 26.63
N LEU A 47 -79.69 24.67 26.47
CA LEU A 47 -80.52 25.83 26.90
C LEU A 47 -79.95 27.09 26.16
N ILE A 48 -80.56 27.85 25.23
CA ILE A 48 -81.88 28.51 25.03
C ILE A 48 -81.92 30.00 25.49
N ALA A 49 -82.41 30.87 24.57
CA ALA A 49 -82.95 32.25 24.74
C ALA A 49 -81.99 33.46 24.91
N LEU A 50 -82.25 34.70 24.43
CA LEU A 50 -83.11 35.30 23.36
C LEU A 50 -82.84 36.85 23.32
N LEU A 51 -83.27 37.70 22.36
CA LEU A 51 -83.03 37.78 20.89
C LEU A 51 -83.37 39.21 20.37
N GLY A 52 -82.59 39.79 19.43
CA GLY A 52 -83.03 40.89 18.53
C GLY A 52 -82.42 42.29 18.77
N VAL A 53 -82.30 43.20 17.77
CA VAL A 53 -82.83 43.20 16.39
C VAL A 53 -81.87 43.88 15.36
N THR A 54 -81.53 43.12 14.31
CA THR A 54 -81.11 43.42 12.90
C THR A 54 -80.41 44.74 12.46
N PHE A 55 -79.37 44.58 11.62
CA PHE A 55 -79.42 44.95 10.19
C PHE A 55 -78.62 43.96 9.32
N THR A 56 -78.74 44.04 7.99
CA THR A 56 -78.61 42.90 7.05
C THR A 56 -77.36 42.85 6.16
N ALA A 57 -76.76 41.66 5.99
CA ALA A 57 -76.00 41.27 4.80
C ALA A 57 -75.97 39.72 4.66
N GLY A 58 -75.99 39.20 3.42
CA GLY A 58 -76.23 37.77 3.16
C GLY A 58 -75.03 36.85 3.41
N CYS A 59 -75.26 35.72 4.10
CA CYS A 59 -74.26 34.67 4.33
C CYS A 59 -74.28 33.65 3.18
N GLY A 60 -73.34 33.75 2.24
CA GLY A 60 -73.06 32.69 1.27
C GLY A 60 -72.30 31.53 1.92
N SER A 61 -72.69 30.29 1.65
CA SER A 61 -72.01 29.10 2.18
C SER A 61 -70.58 28.99 1.65
N SER A 62 -69.58 29.17 2.52
CA SER A 62 -68.20 28.86 2.19
C SER A 62 -68.01 27.34 2.08
N GLY A 63 -67.83 26.84 0.86
CA GLY A 63 -67.41 25.46 0.64
C GLY A 63 -66.07 25.13 1.33
N PRO A 64 -65.74 23.84 1.47
CA PRO A 64 -64.49 23.42 2.13
C PRO A 64 -63.26 24.11 1.50
N PRO A 65 -62.24 24.47 2.29
CA PRO A 65 -61.14 25.29 1.84
C PRO A 65 -60.35 24.61 0.72
N ILE A 66 -59.90 25.39 -0.28
CA ILE A 66 -59.01 24.88 -1.33
C ILE A 66 -57.69 24.45 -0.71
N SER A 67 -57.24 23.25 -1.08
CA SER A 67 -55.91 22.70 -0.79
C SER A 67 -55.15 22.49 -2.09
N VAL A 68 -53.83 22.66 -2.04
CA VAL A 68 -52.91 22.37 -3.15
C VAL A 68 -51.88 21.38 -2.62
N ASN A 69 -51.66 20.28 -3.32
CA ASN A 69 -50.62 19.30 -3.00
C ASN A 69 -49.77 19.04 -4.26
N LEU A 70 -48.46 18.90 -4.09
CA LEU A 70 -47.54 18.56 -5.19
C LEU A 70 -47.20 17.07 -5.21
N SER A 71 -46.90 16.55 -6.40
CA SER A 71 -46.23 15.27 -6.59
C SER A 71 -45.09 15.45 -7.61
N PRO A 72 -43.82 15.23 -7.22
CA PRO A 72 -43.35 14.87 -5.88
C PRO A 72 -43.57 15.99 -4.83
N SER A 73 -43.64 15.62 -3.55
CA SER A 73 -43.83 16.54 -2.41
C SER A 73 -42.61 16.65 -1.49
N SER A 74 -41.73 15.64 -1.48
CA SER A 74 -40.45 15.68 -0.77
C SER A 74 -39.37 16.37 -1.60
N THR A 75 -38.39 16.99 -0.94
CA THR A 75 -37.22 17.60 -1.60
C THR A 75 -36.61 16.68 -2.64
N GLN A 76 -36.36 17.20 -3.84
CA GLN A 76 -35.73 16.47 -4.94
C GLN A 76 -34.27 16.87 -5.11
N SER A 77 -33.41 15.92 -5.47
CA SER A 77 -32.05 16.22 -5.95
C SER A 77 -31.99 15.89 -7.44
N VAL A 78 -31.57 16.85 -8.26
CA VAL A 78 -31.59 16.77 -9.73
C VAL A 78 -30.22 17.19 -10.25
N GLN A 79 -29.55 16.35 -11.03
CA GLN A 79 -28.25 16.70 -11.61
C GLN A 79 -28.38 17.82 -12.67
N GLN A 80 -27.26 18.51 -12.95
CA GLN A 80 -27.20 19.61 -13.93
C GLN A 80 -27.70 19.17 -15.31
N GLY A 81 -28.45 20.03 -16.00
CA GLY A 81 -29.06 19.74 -17.31
C GLY A 81 -30.20 18.69 -17.29
N GLN A 82 -30.47 18.05 -16.15
CA GLN A 82 -31.61 17.12 -16.01
C GLN A 82 -32.90 17.87 -15.65
N THR A 83 -34.01 17.14 -15.69
CA THR A 83 -35.35 17.71 -15.46
C THR A 83 -36.12 16.95 -14.39
N VAL A 84 -37.08 17.61 -13.75
CA VAL A 84 -38.09 16.98 -12.90
C VAL A 84 -39.47 17.47 -13.28
N SER A 85 -40.39 16.53 -13.51
CA SER A 85 -41.79 16.82 -13.76
C SER A 85 -42.55 16.88 -12.44
N ILE A 86 -43.33 17.95 -12.26
CA ILE A 86 -44.05 18.27 -11.03
C ILE A 86 -45.53 18.39 -11.41
N SER A 87 -46.39 17.72 -10.65
CA SER A 87 -47.85 17.82 -10.80
C SER A 87 -48.48 18.45 -9.56
N ALA A 88 -49.56 19.20 -9.75
CA ALA A 88 -50.36 19.81 -8.69
C ALA A 88 -51.75 19.18 -8.67
N THR A 89 -52.18 18.74 -7.50
CA THR A 89 -53.55 18.27 -7.24
C THR A 89 -54.25 19.27 -6.34
N LEU A 90 -55.47 19.67 -6.74
CA LEU A 90 -56.27 20.66 -6.01
C LEU A 90 -57.48 19.98 -5.36
N GLY A 91 -57.61 20.14 -4.05
CA GLY A 91 -58.84 19.81 -3.33
C GLY A 91 -59.79 21.00 -3.37
N ASN A 92 -61.09 20.74 -3.56
CA ASN A 92 -62.18 21.73 -3.46
C ASN A 92 -62.15 22.91 -4.47
N ASP A 93 -61.36 22.85 -5.55
CA ASP A 93 -61.44 23.82 -6.66
C ASP A 93 -62.60 23.50 -7.61
N ALA A 94 -63.83 23.80 -7.19
CA ALA A 94 -65.05 23.56 -7.99
C ALA A 94 -65.05 24.25 -9.36
N SER A 95 -64.17 25.24 -9.57
CA SER A 95 -63.99 25.98 -10.82
C SER A 95 -62.93 25.40 -11.77
N ASN A 96 -62.19 24.36 -11.34
CA ASN A 96 -61.15 23.67 -12.11
C ASN A 96 -60.21 24.63 -12.86
N LYS A 97 -59.72 25.68 -12.19
CA LYS A 97 -58.78 26.66 -12.76
C LYS A 97 -57.33 26.31 -12.50
N GLY A 98 -57.06 25.42 -11.55
CA GLY A 98 -55.72 24.92 -11.29
C GLY A 98 -54.80 25.95 -10.64
N VAL A 99 -53.51 25.88 -10.96
CA VAL A 99 -52.44 26.69 -10.36
C VAL A 99 -51.70 27.56 -11.38
N THR A 100 -51.16 28.67 -10.90
CA THR A 100 -50.01 29.35 -11.53
C THR A 100 -48.72 28.82 -10.93
N TRP A 101 -47.68 28.68 -11.75
CA TRP A 101 -46.36 28.23 -11.32
C TRP A 101 -45.39 29.39 -11.21
N SER A 102 -44.48 29.31 -10.24
CA SER A 102 -43.38 30.26 -10.07
C SER A 102 -42.12 29.53 -9.62
N LEU A 103 -40.96 30.05 -10.02
CA LEU A 103 -39.65 29.58 -9.62
C LEU A 103 -38.97 30.69 -8.81
N SER A 104 -38.51 30.37 -7.61
CA SER A 104 -37.65 31.22 -6.80
C SER A 104 -36.39 30.47 -6.39
N ALA A 105 -35.32 31.21 -6.14
CA ALA A 105 -34.03 30.65 -5.76
C ALA A 105 -33.24 31.68 -4.95
N THR A 106 -32.26 31.22 -4.18
CA THR A 106 -31.32 32.09 -3.46
C THR A 106 -29.95 31.93 -4.08
N GLY A 107 -29.27 33.04 -4.41
CA GLY A 107 -27.92 33.04 -4.99
C GLY A 107 -27.83 33.04 -6.53
N CYS A 108 -28.96 33.09 -7.26
CA CYS A 108 -28.97 33.18 -8.73
C CYS A 108 -30.16 34.02 -9.23
N THR A 109 -30.17 34.37 -10.52
CA THR A 109 -31.32 34.99 -11.21
C THR A 109 -31.47 34.49 -12.64
N GLY A 110 -32.70 34.38 -13.13
CA GLY A 110 -32.98 33.99 -14.52
C GLY A 110 -32.53 32.56 -14.83
N ALA A 111 -31.98 32.34 -16.03
CA ALA A 111 -31.57 31.00 -16.50
C ALA A 111 -30.51 30.32 -15.63
N ALA A 112 -29.72 31.08 -14.85
CA ALA A 112 -28.76 30.53 -13.89
C ALA A 112 -29.44 29.76 -12.73
N CYS A 113 -30.75 29.94 -12.53
CA CYS A 113 -31.57 29.16 -11.60
C CYS A 113 -32.32 28.00 -12.26
N GLY A 114 -32.13 27.76 -13.55
CA GLY A 114 -32.94 26.84 -14.35
C GLY A 114 -34.18 27.51 -14.93
N SER A 115 -35.12 26.71 -15.43
CA SER A 115 -36.34 27.22 -16.07
C SER A 115 -37.54 26.30 -15.90
N LEU A 116 -38.74 26.87 -16.01
CA LEU A 116 -40.02 26.14 -16.00
C LEU A 116 -40.59 26.04 -17.41
N THR A 117 -40.61 24.82 -17.96
CA THR A 117 -41.20 24.49 -19.27
C THR A 117 -42.47 23.65 -19.09
N ASN A 118 -43.22 23.41 -20.17
CA ASN A 118 -44.45 22.60 -20.16
C ASN A 118 -45.47 23.03 -19.09
N GLN A 119 -45.55 24.35 -18.82
CA GLN A 119 -46.45 24.90 -17.82
C GLN A 119 -47.91 24.73 -18.24
N ALA A 120 -48.64 23.94 -17.46
CA ALA A 120 -50.08 23.70 -17.59
C ALA A 120 -50.77 23.90 -16.24
N ALA A 121 -52.10 23.96 -16.24
CA ALA A 121 -52.90 24.27 -15.04
C ALA A 121 -52.71 23.29 -13.87
N THR A 122 -52.15 22.09 -14.10
CA THR A 122 -51.87 21.07 -13.09
C THR A 122 -50.48 20.42 -13.21
N SER A 123 -49.59 20.91 -14.08
CA SER A 123 -48.23 20.36 -14.22
C SER A 123 -47.20 21.39 -14.71
N VAL A 124 -45.93 21.14 -14.39
CA VAL A 124 -44.77 21.87 -14.92
C VAL A 124 -43.55 20.95 -14.97
N THR A 125 -42.60 21.23 -15.87
CA THR A 125 -41.27 20.63 -15.85
C THR A 125 -40.26 21.67 -15.39
N TYR A 126 -39.52 21.41 -14.30
CA TYR A 126 -38.33 22.17 -13.96
C TYR A 126 -37.12 21.59 -14.69
N ASN A 127 -36.30 22.46 -15.26
CA ASN A 127 -35.09 22.12 -16.01
C ASN A 127 -33.90 22.76 -15.28
N ALA A 128 -33.00 21.94 -14.75
CA ALA A 128 -31.79 22.41 -14.07
C ALA A 128 -30.83 23.08 -15.08
N PRO A 129 -30.04 24.10 -14.67
CA PRO A 129 -28.95 24.61 -15.50
C PRO A 129 -27.97 23.51 -15.90
N THR A 130 -27.38 23.60 -17.07
CA THR A 130 -26.32 22.67 -17.53
C THR A 130 -24.98 22.89 -16.85
N SER A 131 -24.75 24.05 -16.24
CA SER A 131 -23.58 24.34 -15.42
C SER A 131 -23.93 25.33 -14.30
N ILE A 132 -23.44 25.08 -13.08
CA ILE A 132 -23.56 25.96 -11.92
C ILE A 132 -22.22 26.11 -11.17
N PRO A 133 -21.91 27.29 -10.59
CA PRO A 133 -20.64 27.52 -9.89
C PRO A 133 -20.58 26.89 -8.50
N SER A 134 -21.74 26.64 -7.88
CA SER A 134 -21.92 26.06 -6.54
C SER A 134 -23.28 25.38 -6.46
N ASP A 135 -23.49 24.53 -5.45
CA ASP A 135 -24.79 23.89 -5.20
C ASP A 135 -25.93 24.91 -5.21
N LEU A 136 -26.95 24.61 -6.02
CA LEU A 136 -28.09 25.48 -6.25
C LEU A 136 -29.32 24.90 -5.53
N THR A 137 -30.00 25.73 -4.75
CA THR A 137 -31.31 25.38 -4.17
C THR A 137 -32.38 26.29 -4.74
N VAL A 138 -33.40 25.68 -5.36
CA VAL A 138 -34.56 26.38 -5.92
C VAL A 138 -35.85 25.90 -5.27
N THR A 139 -36.89 26.72 -5.33
CA THR A 139 -38.24 26.41 -4.86
C THR A 139 -39.24 26.67 -5.98
N VAL A 140 -39.94 25.62 -6.40
CA VAL A 140 -41.06 25.72 -7.34
C VAL A 140 -42.34 25.84 -6.53
N THR A 141 -43.12 26.90 -6.76
CA THR A 141 -44.37 27.16 -6.02
C THR A 141 -45.57 27.16 -6.96
N ALA A 142 -46.55 26.32 -6.63
CA ALA A 142 -47.86 26.26 -7.26
C ALA A 142 -48.89 27.04 -6.44
N THR A 143 -49.46 28.09 -7.01
CA THR A 143 -50.44 28.97 -6.34
C THR A 143 -51.82 28.81 -6.97
N SER A 144 -52.86 28.57 -6.18
CA SER A 144 -54.23 28.41 -6.70
C SER A 144 -54.71 29.69 -7.40
N VAL A 145 -55.18 29.55 -8.65
CA VAL A 145 -55.74 30.65 -9.45
C VAL A 145 -56.97 31.26 -8.77
N THR A 146 -57.78 30.43 -8.12
CA THR A 146 -59.08 30.81 -7.53
C THR A 146 -58.96 31.25 -6.06
N ARG A 147 -57.87 30.89 -5.37
CA ARG A 147 -57.53 31.37 -4.02
C ARG A 147 -56.01 31.60 -3.87
N PRO A 148 -55.47 32.76 -4.28
CA PRO A 148 -54.02 33.01 -4.28
C PRO A 148 -53.28 32.89 -2.93
N MET A 149 -53.98 32.86 -1.81
CA MET A 149 -53.41 32.56 -0.48
C MET A 149 -53.21 31.06 -0.21
N LYS A 150 -53.53 30.17 -1.17
CA LYS A 150 -53.37 28.73 -1.07
C LYS A 150 -52.36 28.26 -2.12
N PHE A 151 -51.22 27.78 -1.64
CA PHE A 151 -50.10 27.34 -2.44
C PHE A 151 -49.43 26.11 -1.82
N ALA A 152 -48.64 25.41 -2.63
CA ALA A 152 -47.69 24.41 -2.19
C ALA A 152 -46.37 24.60 -2.92
N SER A 153 -45.27 24.24 -2.27
CA SER A 153 -43.92 24.47 -2.77
C SER A 153 -43.09 23.20 -2.70
N LEU A 154 -42.25 22.99 -3.73
CA LEU A 154 -41.29 21.91 -3.82
C LEU A 154 -39.87 22.49 -3.84
N THR A 155 -39.03 22.05 -2.92
CA THR A 155 -37.60 22.37 -2.92
C THR A 155 -36.85 21.39 -3.83
N ILE A 156 -35.96 21.91 -4.68
CA ILE A 156 -35.10 21.13 -5.56
C ILE A 156 -33.66 21.59 -5.34
N THR A 157 -32.77 20.64 -5.06
CA THR A 157 -31.33 20.86 -4.97
C THR A 157 -30.67 20.37 -6.26
N VAL A 158 -29.79 21.18 -6.85
CA VAL A 158 -28.93 20.82 -7.97
C VAL A 158 -27.48 20.86 -7.46
N PRO A 159 -26.82 19.71 -7.26
CA PRO A 159 -25.45 19.70 -6.78
C PRO A 159 -24.48 20.11 -7.90
N ALA A 160 -23.45 20.88 -7.55
CA ALA A 160 -22.42 21.29 -8.48
C ALA A 160 -21.46 20.15 -8.80
N THR A 161 -20.84 20.23 -9.98
CA THR A 161 -19.75 19.33 -10.37
C THR A 161 -18.57 19.51 -9.41
N VAL A 162 -17.96 18.43 -8.96
CA VAL A 162 -16.72 18.46 -8.19
C VAL A 162 -15.64 17.72 -8.97
N VAL A 163 -14.55 18.41 -9.28
CA VAL A 163 -13.33 17.83 -9.84
C VAL A 163 -12.34 17.63 -8.70
N THR A 164 -11.55 16.55 -8.74
CA THR A 164 -10.48 16.29 -7.77
C THR A 164 -9.36 15.52 -8.46
N ILE A 165 -8.15 16.08 -8.44
CA ILE A 165 -6.92 15.37 -8.84
C ILE A 165 -6.55 14.45 -7.66
N GLN A 166 -6.44 13.15 -7.94
CA GLN A 166 -6.31 12.11 -6.91
C GLN A 166 -4.89 11.96 -6.36
N ASN A 167 -3.89 12.17 -7.21
CA ASN A 167 -2.48 11.91 -6.94
C ASN A 167 -1.63 13.19 -7.14
N LYS A 168 -1.86 14.18 -6.28
CA LYS A 168 -1.12 15.45 -6.28
C LYS A 168 0.33 15.28 -5.84
N VAL A 169 1.24 16.05 -6.42
CA VAL A 169 2.68 16.01 -6.15
C VAL A 169 3.20 17.39 -5.75
N THR A 170 4.25 17.45 -4.94
CA THR A 170 4.88 18.74 -4.53
C THR A 170 6.12 19.09 -5.35
N LYS A 171 6.74 18.08 -5.96
CA LYS A 171 7.99 18.16 -6.72
C LYS A 171 7.99 17.10 -7.81
N LEU A 172 8.70 17.36 -8.91
CA LEU A 172 9.04 16.39 -9.95
C LEU A 172 10.46 16.66 -10.49
N ALA A 173 11.22 15.62 -10.77
CA ALA A 173 12.57 15.76 -11.32
C ALA A 173 12.54 16.13 -12.82
N ALA A 174 13.47 16.99 -13.24
CA ALA A 174 13.83 17.19 -14.63
C ALA A 174 14.67 16.02 -15.16
N GLY A 175 14.51 15.69 -16.44
CA GLY A 175 15.29 14.64 -17.12
C GLY A 175 14.76 14.30 -18.52
N THR A 176 15.44 13.39 -19.22
CA THR A 176 15.06 12.89 -20.55
C THR A 176 14.94 11.38 -20.54
N GLY A 177 13.85 10.84 -21.08
CA GLY A 177 13.71 9.41 -21.31
C GLY A 177 12.27 8.94 -21.51
N ASN A 178 12.09 7.71 -22.01
CA ASN A 178 10.79 7.15 -22.38
C ASN A 178 9.85 6.95 -21.18
N TYR A 179 10.40 6.83 -19.96
CA TYR A 179 9.67 6.49 -18.73
C TYR A 179 9.60 7.61 -17.69
N LEU A 180 10.09 8.81 -18.02
CA LEU A 180 9.95 9.99 -17.16
C LEU A 180 8.60 10.67 -17.41
N PHE A 181 7.53 10.18 -16.78
CA PHE A 181 6.23 10.86 -16.84
C PHE A 181 5.34 10.65 -15.61
N ALA A 182 5.07 11.73 -14.86
CA ALA A 182 4.07 11.69 -13.81
C ALA A 182 2.66 11.65 -14.44
N ARG A 183 1.87 10.61 -14.20
CA ARG A 183 0.44 10.65 -14.52
C ARG A 183 -0.32 11.43 -13.47
N PHE A 184 -1.38 12.08 -13.88
CA PHE A 184 -2.37 12.65 -12.99
C PHE A 184 -3.74 12.11 -13.34
N ASP A 185 -4.45 11.61 -12.34
CA ASP A 185 -5.81 11.08 -12.44
C ASP A 185 -6.80 12.06 -11.81
N ALA A 186 -7.96 12.24 -12.44
CA ALA A 186 -9.02 13.12 -11.97
C ALA A 186 -10.36 12.39 -11.86
N THR A 187 -11.06 12.58 -10.75
CA THR A 187 -12.46 12.16 -10.60
C THR A 187 -13.39 13.33 -10.80
N VAL A 188 -14.53 13.11 -11.46
CA VAL A 188 -15.59 14.11 -11.63
C VAL A 188 -16.88 13.60 -11.00
N GLN A 189 -17.33 14.23 -9.91
CA GLN A 189 -18.60 13.94 -9.25
C GLN A 189 -19.70 14.89 -9.74
N ASN A 190 -20.95 14.44 -9.75
CA ASN A 190 -22.13 15.18 -10.23
C ASN A 190 -22.04 15.63 -11.70
N ASP A 191 -21.32 14.89 -12.55
CA ASP A 191 -21.27 15.09 -14.00
C ASP A 191 -22.17 14.08 -14.75
N PRO A 192 -23.43 14.44 -15.07
CA PRO A 192 -24.33 13.55 -15.83
C PRO A 192 -23.87 13.29 -17.27
N ALA A 193 -22.92 14.06 -17.81
CA ALA A 193 -22.38 13.82 -19.14
C ALA A 193 -21.26 12.75 -19.14
N ASN A 194 -20.66 12.47 -17.97
CA ASN A 194 -19.43 11.68 -17.84
C ASN A 194 -18.34 12.09 -18.86
N ALA A 195 -18.24 13.40 -19.11
CA ALA A 195 -17.38 13.97 -20.16
C ALA A 195 -15.92 14.08 -19.72
N GLY A 196 -15.66 13.92 -18.41
CA GLY A 196 -14.32 13.98 -17.85
C GLY A 196 -13.78 15.40 -17.72
N VAL A 197 -12.46 15.53 -17.86
CA VAL A 197 -11.71 16.77 -17.70
C VAL A 197 -10.89 17.11 -18.94
N THR A 198 -10.60 18.40 -19.09
CA THR A 198 -9.53 18.91 -19.94
C THR A 198 -8.37 19.33 -19.06
N TRP A 199 -7.15 18.98 -19.46
CA TRP A 199 -5.93 19.25 -18.69
C TRP A 199 -5.17 20.43 -19.27
N THR A 200 -4.62 21.29 -18.40
CA THR A 200 -3.78 22.43 -18.80
C THR A 200 -2.57 22.56 -17.89
N LEU A 201 -1.44 23.02 -18.46
CA LEU A 201 -0.16 23.17 -17.79
C LEU A 201 0.33 24.61 -17.95
N THR A 202 0.46 25.34 -16.83
CA THR A 202 0.82 26.76 -16.82
C THR A 202 1.91 27.07 -15.79
N ALA A 203 2.69 28.13 -16.00
CA ALA A 203 3.59 28.69 -15.01
C ALA A 203 3.22 30.17 -14.82
N SER A 204 3.01 30.59 -13.57
CA SER A 204 2.45 31.92 -13.25
C SER A 204 1.21 32.29 -14.08
N GLY A 205 0.32 31.32 -14.34
CA GLY A 205 -0.92 31.50 -15.11
C GLY A 205 -0.76 31.57 -16.63
N THR A 206 0.45 31.44 -17.18
CA THR A 206 0.70 31.41 -18.64
C THR A 206 1.01 29.98 -19.09
N PRO A 207 0.48 29.47 -20.22
CA PRO A 207 0.86 28.17 -20.76
C PRO A 207 2.39 28.07 -20.95
N CYS A 208 2.99 27.04 -20.36
CA CYS A 208 4.46 26.96 -20.24
C CYS A 208 5.09 25.77 -20.98
N SER A 209 4.28 24.91 -21.62
CA SER A 209 4.78 23.81 -22.46
C SER A 209 5.47 24.35 -23.73
N PRO A 210 6.64 23.82 -24.14
CA PRO A 210 7.37 22.68 -23.55
C PRO A 210 8.39 23.07 -22.45
N ALA A 211 8.56 24.36 -22.16
CA ALA A 211 9.62 24.85 -21.27
C ALA A 211 9.49 24.40 -19.82
N CYS A 212 8.26 24.14 -19.34
CA CYS A 212 7.99 23.54 -18.03
C CYS A 212 7.66 22.04 -18.13
N GLY A 213 8.03 21.36 -19.22
CA GLY A 213 7.56 20.02 -19.56
C GLY A 213 6.34 20.03 -20.49
N THR A 214 5.86 18.85 -20.87
CA THR A 214 4.76 18.64 -21.82
C THR A 214 3.67 17.75 -21.22
N LEU A 215 2.47 17.80 -21.80
CA LEU A 215 1.40 16.84 -21.51
C LEU A 215 1.23 15.90 -22.71
N SER A 216 0.95 14.64 -22.44
CA SER A 216 0.48 13.68 -23.45
C SER A 216 -0.84 14.13 -24.06
N THR A 217 -1.28 13.48 -25.14
CA THR A 217 -2.68 13.56 -25.57
C THR A 217 -3.58 13.18 -24.39
N PRO A 218 -4.42 14.09 -23.85
CA PRO A 218 -5.14 13.79 -22.63
C PRO A 218 -6.29 12.82 -22.88
N ALA A 219 -6.47 11.86 -21.98
CA ALA A 219 -7.66 11.04 -21.91
C ALA A 219 -8.68 11.66 -20.92
N PRO A 220 -9.95 11.25 -20.93
CA PRO A 220 -11.01 11.97 -20.21
C PRO A 220 -10.81 12.08 -18.69
N TYR A 221 -10.04 11.19 -18.07
CA TYR A 221 -9.82 11.18 -16.61
C TYR A 221 -8.33 11.15 -16.22
N GLU A 222 -7.42 11.15 -17.19
CA GLU A 222 -5.98 10.95 -16.95
C GLU A 222 -5.12 11.74 -17.97
N VAL A 223 -3.93 12.17 -17.55
CA VAL A 223 -2.90 12.73 -18.44
C VAL A 223 -1.51 12.37 -17.93
N ASN A 224 -0.57 12.13 -18.84
CA ASN A 224 0.84 11.97 -18.49
C ASN A 224 1.57 13.31 -18.69
N TYR A 225 2.28 13.78 -17.68
CA TYR A 225 3.18 14.93 -17.72
C TYR A 225 4.63 14.46 -17.86
N ALA A 226 5.27 14.81 -18.96
CA ALA A 226 6.70 14.59 -19.15
C ALA A 226 7.47 15.86 -18.70
N PRO A 227 8.44 15.77 -17.77
CA PRO A 227 9.22 16.91 -17.33
C PRO A 227 10.19 17.38 -18.43
N PRO A 228 10.71 18.62 -18.32
CA PRO A 228 11.75 19.10 -19.23
C PRO A 228 13.09 18.42 -18.95
N ALA A 229 13.95 18.37 -19.97
CA ALA A 229 15.29 17.76 -19.95
C ALA A 229 16.25 18.27 -18.86
N SER A 230 16.00 19.47 -18.34
CA SER A 230 16.79 20.13 -17.29
C SER A 230 15.90 21.14 -16.56
N VAL A 231 16.30 21.58 -15.36
CA VAL A 231 15.51 22.54 -14.59
C VAL A 231 15.39 23.85 -15.36
N PRO A 232 14.17 24.28 -15.73
CA PRO A 232 13.99 25.51 -16.46
C PRO A 232 14.15 26.72 -15.52
N GLY A 233 14.43 27.90 -16.08
CA GLY A 233 14.43 29.13 -15.29
C GLY A 233 13.03 29.48 -14.74
N ALA A 234 12.99 30.20 -13.61
CA ALA A 234 11.73 30.73 -13.09
C ALA A 234 11.03 31.65 -14.12
N PRO A 235 9.69 31.59 -14.25
CA PRO A 235 8.74 30.86 -13.40
C PRO A 235 8.50 29.39 -13.80
N ASN A 236 9.10 28.91 -14.89
CA ASN A 236 8.78 27.60 -15.47
C ASN A 236 9.20 26.41 -14.59
N ASN A 237 10.03 26.62 -13.57
CA ASN A 237 10.35 25.62 -12.55
C ASN A 237 9.25 25.43 -11.49
N MET A 238 8.15 26.18 -11.55
CA MET A 238 7.01 25.99 -10.66
C MET A 238 5.69 25.95 -11.46
N PRO A 239 5.47 24.91 -12.28
CA PRO A 239 4.23 24.73 -13.01
C PRO A 239 3.03 24.46 -12.09
N THR A 240 1.85 24.74 -12.64
CA THR A 240 0.55 24.37 -12.11
C THR A 240 -0.21 23.60 -13.18
N LEU A 241 -0.54 22.36 -12.85
CA LEU A 241 -1.44 21.51 -13.60
C LEU A 241 -2.88 21.80 -13.16
N THR A 242 -3.81 21.89 -14.11
CA THR A 242 -5.23 22.11 -13.82
C THR A 242 -6.10 21.11 -14.57
N ALA A 243 -6.92 20.37 -13.85
CA ALA A 243 -8.01 19.54 -14.39
C ALA A 243 -9.31 20.34 -14.38
N ILE A 244 -9.89 20.61 -15.55
CA ILE A 244 -11.11 21.42 -15.71
C ILE A 244 -12.24 20.52 -16.24
N SER A 245 -13.40 20.48 -15.59
CA SER A 245 -14.53 19.66 -16.06
C SER A 245 -14.93 20.06 -17.49
N ALA A 246 -15.02 19.07 -18.38
CA ALA A 246 -15.38 19.27 -19.78
C ALA A 246 -16.86 19.68 -19.95
N SER A 247 -17.73 19.27 -19.03
CA SER A 247 -19.16 19.62 -19.02
C SER A 247 -19.49 20.87 -18.19
N SER A 248 -18.64 21.25 -17.24
CA SER A 248 -18.80 22.45 -16.41
C SER A 248 -17.47 23.17 -16.20
N THR A 249 -17.06 23.96 -17.20
CA THR A 249 -15.74 24.60 -17.27
C THR A 249 -15.45 25.63 -16.16
N ALA A 250 -16.44 26.02 -15.38
CA ALA A 250 -16.27 26.82 -14.15
C ALA A 250 -15.77 25.99 -12.94
N ARG A 251 -15.61 24.67 -13.08
CA ARG A 251 -15.23 23.74 -12.02
C ARG A 251 -13.94 23.03 -12.40
N SER A 252 -12.93 23.19 -11.55
CA SER A 252 -11.61 22.61 -11.73
C SER A 252 -11.00 22.22 -10.38
N ASP A 253 -9.92 21.46 -10.46
CA ASP A 253 -8.95 21.29 -9.38
C ASP A 253 -7.53 21.54 -9.92
N THR A 254 -6.63 21.98 -9.05
CA THR A 254 -5.26 22.39 -9.39
C THR A 254 -4.24 21.65 -8.56
N ASP A 255 -3.11 21.34 -9.18
CA ASP A 255 -1.91 20.88 -8.50
C ASP A 255 -0.70 21.73 -8.90
N SER A 256 0.16 22.08 -7.95
CA SER A 256 1.29 22.99 -8.14
C SER A 256 2.54 22.38 -7.56
N PHE A 257 3.53 22.13 -8.41
CA PHE A 257 4.75 21.40 -8.06
C PHE A 257 6.00 22.16 -8.51
N THR A 258 7.15 21.82 -7.91
CA THR A 258 8.45 22.37 -8.31
C THR A 258 9.19 21.37 -9.20
N ILE A 259 9.64 21.82 -10.37
CA ILE A 259 10.61 21.09 -11.19
C ILE A 259 11.99 21.32 -10.57
N PHE A 260 12.66 20.25 -10.17
CA PHE A 260 14.00 20.28 -9.58
C PHE A 260 14.95 19.38 -10.38
N ASP A 261 16.26 19.50 -10.16
CA ASP A 261 17.25 18.72 -10.90
C ASP A 261 17.21 17.28 -10.35
N GLY A 262 17.03 16.26 -11.19
CA GLY A 262 17.01 14.87 -10.73
C GLY A 262 18.27 14.51 -9.92
N SER A 263 19.43 15.03 -10.30
CA SER A 263 20.67 14.86 -9.53
C SER A 263 20.69 15.62 -8.20
N ALA A 264 19.80 16.62 -8.05
CA ALA A 264 19.50 17.32 -6.81
C ALA A 264 18.22 16.81 -6.11
N ALA A 265 17.62 15.68 -6.51
CA ALA A 265 16.76 14.88 -5.60
C ALA A 265 17.53 14.60 -4.29
N CYS A 266 18.83 14.43 -4.49
CA CYS A 266 19.86 14.14 -3.54
C CYS A 266 20.52 15.44 -2.96
N ALA A 267 19.81 16.58 -2.91
CA ALA A 267 20.40 17.89 -2.59
C ALA A 267 21.05 18.04 -1.19
N THR A 268 20.71 17.20 -0.21
CA THR A 268 21.38 17.16 1.11
C THR A 268 22.46 16.08 1.11
N GLY A 269 23.65 16.45 0.66
CA GLY A 269 24.86 15.65 0.81
C GLY A 269 25.69 16.00 2.06
N GLY A 270 26.90 15.46 2.13
CA GLY A 270 27.88 15.71 3.19
C GLY A 270 28.72 14.48 3.56
N ASN A 271 28.21 13.28 3.28
CA ASN A 271 28.82 11.99 3.62
C ASN A 271 29.04 11.09 2.38
N GLU A 272 29.13 11.65 1.17
CA GLU A 272 29.20 10.90 -0.11
C GLU A 272 30.31 9.84 -0.16
N SER A 273 31.39 10.04 0.61
CA SER A 273 32.50 9.09 0.74
C SER A 273 32.10 7.73 1.33
N LEU A 274 30.96 7.64 2.03
CA LEU A 274 30.41 6.39 2.55
C LEU A 274 30.05 5.40 1.42
N LEU A 275 29.70 5.88 0.23
CA LEU A 275 29.53 5.05 -0.96
C LEU A 275 30.73 5.22 -1.89
N ASN A 276 31.68 4.29 -1.81
CA ASN A 276 32.85 4.24 -2.68
C ASN A 276 33.12 2.79 -3.12
N GLY A 277 33.20 2.56 -4.43
CA GLY A 277 33.36 1.24 -5.05
C GLY A 277 32.08 0.74 -5.75
N GLN A 278 32.04 -0.57 -6.05
CA GLN A 278 30.88 -1.22 -6.66
C GLN A 278 29.89 -1.68 -5.59
N TYR A 279 28.59 -1.50 -5.86
CA TYR A 279 27.47 -1.89 -5.02
C TYR A 279 26.43 -2.59 -5.89
N ALA A 280 25.71 -3.54 -5.32
CA ALA A 280 24.51 -4.09 -5.93
C ALA A 280 23.31 -3.92 -5.00
N ILE A 281 22.14 -3.77 -5.62
CA ILE A 281 20.85 -3.64 -4.97
C ILE A 281 19.90 -4.72 -5.49
N MET A 282 19.05 -5.23 -4.62
CA MET A 282 17.99 -6.18 -4.95
C MET A 282 16.74 -5.77 -4.17
N LEU A 283 15.62 -5.60 -4.87
CA LEU A 283 14.35 -5.15 -4.32
C LEU A 283 13.19 -5.99 -4.87
N GLN A 284 12.18 -6.20 -4.02
CA GLN A 284 10.85 -6.64 -4.45
C GLN A 284 9.82 -5.58 -4.09
N GLY A 285 8.77 -5.49 -4.89
CA GLY A 285 7.78 -4.43 -4.74
C GLY A 285 6.52 -4.67 -5.55
N TRP A 286 5.78 -3.59 -5.76
CA TRP A 286 4.45 -3.58 -6.34
C TRP A 286 4.23 -2.40 -7.26
N SER A 287 3.47 -2.63 -8.33
CA SER A 287 2.98 -1.66 -9.30
C SER A 287 1.45 -1.59 -9.30
N GLY A 288 0.92 -0.37 -9.37
CA GLY A 288 -0.51 -0.08 -9.46
C GLY A 288 -1.24 0.01 -8.12
N THR A 289 -2.58 -0.02 -8.18
CA THR A 289 -3.46 0.17 -7.03
C THR A 289 -4.23 -1.11 -6.68
N GLY A 290 -4.88 -1.14 -5.52
CA GLY A 290 -5.61 -2.32 -5.05
C GLY A 290 -4.64 -3.47 -4.75
N THR A 291 -4.86 -4.65 -5.33
CA THR A 291 -3.98 -5.82 -5.16
C THR A 291 -2.58 -5.62 -5.74
N GLY A 292 -2.39 -4.63 -6.61
CA GLY A 292 -1.13 -4.37 -7.29
C GLY A 292 -0.68 -5.49 -8.22
N THR A 293 0.58 -5.43 -8.61
CA THR A 293 1.27 -6.34 -9.52
C THR A 293 2.74 -6.38 -9.09
N PRO A 294 3.32 -7.56 -8.77
CA PRO A 294 4.69 -7.63 -8.26
C PRO A 294 5.75 -7.03 -9.19
N ILE A 295 6.84 -6.55 -8.61
CA ILE A 295 8.04 -6.07 -9.30
C ILE A 295 9.25 -6.74 -8.69
N MET A 296 10.17 -7.22 -9.53
CA MET A 296 11.53 -7.56 -9.12
C MET A 296 12.49 -6.58 -9.79
N TYR A 297 13.40 -5.98 -9.02
CA TYR A 297 14.43 -5.09 -9.55
C TYR A 297 15.80 -5.42 -8.94
N ALA A 298 16.85 -5.34 -9.75
CA ALA A 298 18.21 -5.33 -9.24
C ALA A 298 19.15 -4.55 -10.15
N ALA A 299 20.18 -3.97 -9.55
CA ALA A 299 21.22 -3.25 -10.26
C ALA A 299 22.58 -3.48 -9.63
N SER A 300 23.64 -3.30 -10.42
CA SER A 300 24.98 -2.99 -9.94
C SER A 300 25.33 -1.57 -10.37
N PHE A 301 25.93 -0.78 -9.48
CA PHE A 301 26.43 0.55 -9.79
C PHE A 301 27.76 0.83 -9.09
N ALA A 302 28.59 1.65 -9.73
CA ALA A 302 29.89 2.06 -9.21
C ALA A 302 29.85 3.52 -8.71
N ALA A 303 29.97 3.70 -7.39
CA ALA A 303 29.99 5.00 -6.72
C ALA A 303 31.44 5.51 -6.53
N ASP A 304 31.69 6.79 -6.79
CA ASP A 304 33.03 7.39 -6.76
C ASP A 304 33.48 8.01 -5.42
N GLY A 305 32.60 8.03 -4.42
CA GLY A 305 32.82 8.74 -3.15
C GLY A 305 32.55 10.25 -3.20
N THR A 306 32.05 10.79 -4.33
CA THR A 306 31.77 12.23 -4.53
C THR A 306 30.35 12.54 -5.01
N GLY A 307 29.46 11.54 -5.02
CA GLY A 307 28.06 11.67 -5.43
C GLY A 307 27.77 11.27 -6.88
N LYS A 308 28.75 10.69 -7.60
CA LYS A 308 28.58 10.28 -8.99
C LYS A 308 28.54 8.77 -9.15
N VAL A 309 27.63 8.31 -9.99
CA VAL A 309 27.65 6.94 -10.51
C VAL A 309 28.54 6.93 -11.75
N THR A 310 29.53 6.05 -11.80
CA THR A 310 30.55 5.99 -12.87
C THR A 310 30.29 4.91 -13.92
N GLY A 311 29.30 4.06 -13.66
CA GLY A 311 28.92 2.93 -14.50
C GLY A 311 28.10 1.93 -13.69
N GLY A 312 27.62 0.89 -14.35
CA GLY A 312 26.73 -0.10 -13.77
C GLY A 312 25.90 -0.82 -14.83
N GLN A 313 25.02 -1.69 -14.37
CA GLN A 313 23.93 -2.25 -15.16
C GLN A 313 22.73 -2.47 -14.26
N ASP A 314 21.52 -2.47 -14.83
CA ASP A 314 20.32 -2.87 -14.10
C ASP A 314 19.42 -3.82 -14.89
N GLN A 315 18.32 -4.18 -14.24
CA GLN A 315 17.25 -4.98 -14.80
C GLN A 315 15.95 -4.71 -14.03
N LEU A 316 14.85 -4.70 -14.78
CA LEU A 316 13.50 -4.63 -14.26
C LEU A 316 12.73 -5.85 -14.77
N ASN A 317 12.08 -6.56 -13.85
CA ASN A 317 11.07 -7.56 -14.18
C ASN A 317 9.74 -7.15 -13.51
N PRO A 318 8.94 -6.29 -14.16
CA PRO A 318 7.62 -5.92 -13.69
C PRO A 318 6.61 -6.94 -14.24
N TYR A 319 5.86 -7.59 -13.34
CA TYR A 319 5.04 -8.78 -13.59
C TYR A 319 4.04 -8.66 -14.78
N ALA A 320 3.74 -7.46 -15.30
CA ALA A 320 2.67 -7.24 -16.29
C ALA A 320 3.04 -6.70 -17.68
N ASN A 321 4.17 -6.02 -17.94
CA ASN A 321 4.26 -5.18 -19.16
C ASN A 321 5.57 -5.18 -19.97
N PHE A 322 6.77 -5.23 -19.37
CA PHE A 322 8.04 -5.28 -20.12
C PHE A 322 9.20 -5.62 -19.17
N ALA A 323 9.83 -6.78 -19.35
CA ALA A 323 11.03 -7.17 -18.59
C ALA A 323 12.28 -7.11 -19.48
N TYR A 324 13.37 -6.59 -18.93
CA TYR A 324 14.69 -6.49 -19.58
C TYR A 324 15.80 -6.79 -18.58
N SER A 325 17.01 -7.07 -19.07
CA SER A 325 18.17 -7.36 -18.22
C SER A 325 19.46 -6.83 -18.80
N GLY A 326 20.33 -6.30 -17.94
CA GLY A 326 21.67 -5.86 -18.31
C GLY A 326 21.69 -4.57 -19.12
N ALA A 327 20.68 -3.70 -18.96
CA ALA A 327 20.75 -2.36 -19.52
C ALA A 327 21.88 -1.59 -18.82
N GLY A 328 22.76 -0.97 -19.60
CA GLY A 328 23.91 -0.25 -19.03
C GLY A 328 23.46 1.05 -18.35
N ILE A 329 23.98 1.33 -17.15
CA ILE A 329 23.70 2.60 -16.47
C ILE A 329 24.43 3.75 -17.20
N ILE A 330 23.70 4.83 -17.50
CA ILE A 330 24.20 6.07 -18.09
C ILE A 330 24.82 6.94 -16.98
N PRO A 331 26.16 7.07 -16.90
CA PRO A 331 26.83 7.75 -15.78
C PRO A 331 26.51 9.25 -15.70
N SER A 332 26.28 9.90 -16.85
CA SER A 332 25.99 11.33 -16.93
C SER A 332 24.58 11.72 -16.49
N ALA A 333 23.67 10.75 -16.32
CA ALA A 333 22.31 10.95 -15.83
C ALA A 333 22.09 10.32 -14.44
N SER A 334 23.11 9.60 -13.91
CA SER A 334 23.01 8.84 -12.67
C SER A 334 23.88 9.47 -11.56
N SER A 335 23.36 9.55 -10.35
CA SER A 335 24.02 10.25 -9.24
C SER A 335 23.47 9.78 -7.89
N TYR A 336 24.13 10.18 -6.80
CA TYR A 336 23.68 9.88 -5.44
C TYR A 336 24.10 10.98 -4.46
N SER A 337 23.47 11.01 -3.29
CA SER A 337 23.99 11.73 -2.12
C SER A 337 23.84 10.91 -0.85
N VAL A 338 24.63 11.28 0.16
CA VAL A 338 24.51 10.74 1.50
C VAL A 338 24.47 11.89 2.50
N GLY A 339 23.36 12.00 3.21
CA GLY A 339 23.15 12.99 4.26
C GLY A 339 23.98 12.71 5.52
N PRO A 340 24.03 13.69 6.44
CA PRO A 340 24.84 13.60 7.66
C PRO A 340 24.38 12.50 8.64
N ASP A 341 23.16 11.98 8.46
CA ASP A 341 22.55 10.90 9.24
C ASP A 341 22.58 9.54 8.51
N ASN A 342 23.40 9.40 7.46
CA ASN A 342 23.53 8.20 6.62
C ASN A 342 22.29 7.80 5.81
N ARG A 343 21.21 8.60 5.82
CA ARG A 343 20.15 8.49 4.80
C ARG A 343 20.61 9.14 3.51
N GLY A 344 20.17 8.60 2.39
CA GLY A 344 20.61 9.06 1.09
C GLY A 344 19.61 8.81 -0.02
N CYS A 345 20.06 9.14 -1.22
CA CYS A 345 19.28 9.20 -2.43
C CYS A 345 20.15 8.68 -3.57
N LEU A 346 19.58 7.84 -4.44
CA LEU A 346 20.25 7.28 -5.61
C LEU A 346 19.33 7.44 -6.81
N THR A 347 19.88 7.98 -7.90
CA THR A 347 19.23 8.04 -9.21
C THR A 347 20.06 7.18 -10.18
N LEU A 348 19.42 6.17 -10.76
CA LEU A 348 19.98 5.34 -11.82
C LEU A 348 19.17 5.56 -13.10
N THR A 349 19.81 6.08 -14.15
CA THR A 349 19.24 6.12 -15.49
C THR A 349 19.92 5.06 -16.35
N ASP A 350 19.14 4.22 -17.02
CA ASP A 350 19.62 3.13 -17.86
C ASP A 350 19.65 3.47 -19.36
N GLN A 351 20.08 2.51 -20.18
CA GLN A 351 20.14 2.62 -21.64
C GLN A 351 18.79 2.49 -22.37
N GLU A 352 17.71 2.08 -21.68
CA GLU A 352 16.33 2.16 -22.20
C GLU A 352 15.74 3.58 -21.97
N GLU A 353 16.53 4.48 -21.38
CA GLU A 353 16.17 5.80 -20.90
C GLU A 353 15.10 5.76 -19.78
N THR A 354 15.09 4.68 -19.00
CA THR A 354 14.35 4.59 -17.74
C THR A 354 15.16 5.25 -16.64
N THR A 355 14.51 5.95 -15.71
CA THR A 355 15.17 6.53 -14.53
C THR A 355 14.50 6.06 -13.25
N PHE A 356 15.26 5.34 -12.44
CA PHE A 356 14.83 4.86 -11.13
C PHE A 356 15.38 5.77 -10.04
N THR A 357 14.52 6.21 -9.13
CA THR A 357 14.90 6.98 -7.95
C THR A 357 14.68 6.14 -6.70
N PHE A 358 15.69 6.07 -5.85
CA PHE A 358 15.69 5.31 -4.62
C PHE A 358 16.03 6.19 -3.43
N ARG A 359 15.54 5.79 -2.26
CA ARG A 359 15.99 6.27 -0.96
C ARG A 359 16.67 5.12 -0.24
N PHE A 360 17.77 5.39 0.43
CA PHE A 360 18.52 4.36 1.15
C PHE A 360 19.01 4.84 2.51
N THR A 361 19.40 3.88 3.33
CA THR A 361 20.14 4.10 4.57
C THR A 361 21.42 3.25 4.55
N LEU A 362 22.50 3.73 5.16
CA LEU A 362 23.80 3.04 5.11
C LEU A 362 24.29 2.61 6.49
N GLY A 363 24.83 1.39 6.54
CA GLY A 363 25.43 0.77 7.71
C GLY A 363 26.62 -0.12 7.40
N GLY A 364 27.10 -0.85 8.42
CA GLY A 364 28.33 -1.64 8.31
C GLY A 364 29.56 -0.79 7.93
N VAL A 365 29.59 0.48 8.38
CA VAL A 365 30.62 1.45 7.97
C VAL A 365 31.97 1.08 8.57
N SER A 366 32.93 0.73 7.71
CA SER A 366 34.30 0.40 8.10
C SER A 366 35.29 1.16 7.22
N GLY A 367 36.29 1.79 7.83
CA GLY A 367 37.24 2.66 7.12
C GLY A 367 36.61 3.86 6.42
N GLY A 368 35.40 4.28 6.84
CA GLY A 368 34.64 5.35 6.20
C GLY A 368 33.89 4.94 4.93
N ILE A 369 33.69 3.64 4.69
CA ILE A 369 32.90 3.10 3.57
C ILE A 369 31.84 2.14 4.12
N ALA A 370 30.59 2.29 3.68
CA ALA A 370 29.49 1.39 4.02
C ALA A 370 29.66 0.04 3.31
N SER A 371 29.40 -1.06 4.00
CA SER A 371 29.33 -2.40 3.36
C SER A 371 27.90 -2.78 2.97
N LYS A 372 26.89 -2.16 3.60
CA LYS A 372 25.49 -2.53 3.46
C LYS A 372 24.53 -1.36 3.73
N GLY A 373 23.26 -1.59 3.42
CA GLY A 373 22.15 -0.68 3.67
C GLY A 373 20.79 -1.30 3.32
N ASP A 374 19.73 -0.61 3.69
CA ASP A 374 18.37 -0.85 3.20
C ASP A 374 18.02 0.20 2.14
N ILE A 375 17.25 -0.18 1.14
CA ILE A 375 16.90 0.66 -0.01
C ILE A 375 15.43 0.48 -0.39
N ILE A 376 14.76 1.60 -0.69
CA ILE A 376 13.38 1.62 -1.19
C ILE A 376 13.32 2.33 -2.53
N PHE A 377 12.51 1.80 -3.45
CA PHE A 377 12.16 2.43 -4.71
C PHE A 377 11.07 3.47 -4.48
N VAL A 378 11.23 4.64 -5.08
CA VAL A 378 10.29 5.76 -5.00
C VAL A 378 9.88 6.16 -6.40
N ASN A 379 8.63 5.84 -6.73
CA ASN A 379 8.02 6.30 -7.97
C ASN A 379 7.37 7.68 -7.78
N GLU A 380 8.13 8.74 -8.05
CA GLU A 380 7.58 10.09 -8.22
C GLU A 380 7.12 10.36 -9.67
N GLN A 381 7.33 9.45 -10.64
CA GLN A 381 7.37 9.78 -12.08
C GLN A 381 6.82 8.72 -13.06
N SER A 382 5.87 7.87 -12.69
CA SER A 382 5.21 6.93 -13.60
C SER A 382 3.68 6.96 -13.52
N SER A 383 3.01 6.31 -14.48
CA SER A 383 1.54 6.23 -14.57
C SER A 383 0.85 5.21 -13.68
N THR A 384 1.62 4.43 -12.96
CA THR A 384 1.16 3.36 -12.08
C THR A 384 1.99 3.51 -10.81
N PRO A 385 1.40 3.81 -9.64
CA PRO A 385 2.19 3.97 -8.41
C PRO A 385 3.05 2.73 -8.18
N GLU A 386 4.33 2.93 -7.95
CA GLU A 386 5.29 1.83 -7.76
C GLU A 386 6.13 2.08 -6.51
N HIS A 387 6.30 1.02 -5.75
CA HIS A 387 7.14 1.03 -4.57
C HIS A 387 7.77 -0.35 -4.41
N ALA A 388 9.01 -0.38 -3.95
CA ALA A 388 9.74 -1.61 -3.67
C ALA A 388 10.64 -1.39 -2.47
N SER A 389 11.01 -2.47 -1.81
CA SER A 389 11.93 -2.49 -0.69
C SER A 389 12.92 -3.63 -0.86
N GLY A 390 14.11 -3.44 -0.32
CA GLY A 390 15.15 -4.45 -0.33
C GLY A 390 16.48 -3.91 0.18
N ILE A 391 17.56 -4.52 -0.31
CA ILE A 391 18.87 -4.41 0.29
C ILE A 391 19.94 -3.89 -0.67
N LEU A 392 20.85 -3.08 -0.13
CA LEU A 392 22.06 -2.58 -0.78
C LEU A 392 23.27 -3.29 -0.17
N ARG A 393 24.15 -3.87 -0.98
CA ARG A 393 25.39 -4.50 -0.53
C ARG A 393 26.57 -4.07 -1.39
N ARG A 394 27.71 -3.83 -0.76
CA ARG A 394 28.97 -3.54 -1.44
C ARG A 394 29.51 -4.82 -2.08
N GLN A 395 29.85 -4.77 -3.35
CA GLN A 395 30.43 -5.89 -4.07
C GLN A 395 31.95 -5.98 -3.84
N ASP A 396 32.48 -7.20 -3.82
CA ASP A 396 33.91 -7.52 -3.87
C ASP A 396 34.28 -7.98 -5.30
N PRO A 397 34.95 -7.13 -6.09
CA PRO A 397 35.32 -7.48 -7.47
C PRO A 397 36.34 -8.62 -7.56
N THR A 398 37.01 -9.01 -6.48
CA THR A 398 37.91 -10.18 -6.49
C THR A 398 37.14 -11.49 -6.59
N ALA A 399 35.85 -11.48 -6.27
CA ALA A 399 34.93 -12.62 -6.44
C ALA A 399 34.34 -12.73 -7.85
N PHE A 400 34.63 -11.82 -8.78
CA PHE A 400 34.05 -11.79 -10.14
C PHE A 400 34.70 -12.81 -11.09
N SER A 401 34.83 -14.05 -10.62
CA SER A 401 35.25 -15.23 -11.38
C SER A 401 34.54 -16.46 -10.82
N LEU A 402 34.09 -17.36 -11.70
CA LEU A 402 33.48 -18.62 -11.30
C LEU A 402 34.41 -19.49 -10.44
N SER A 403 35.74 -19.30 -10.53
CA SER A 403 36.70 -20.00 -9.68
C SER A 403 36.88 -19.40 -8.28
N ALA A 404 36.35 -18.20 -8.03
CA ALA A 404 36.47 -17.48 -6.75
C ALA A 404 35.22 -17.65 -5.85
N LEU A 405 34.12 -18.13 -6.41
CA LEU A 405 32.88 -18.44 -5.69
C LEU A 405 33.03 -19.66 -4.77
N ALA A 406 32.27 -19.68 -3.67
CA ALA A 406 32.22 -20.81 -2.76
C ALA A 406 31.72 -22.10 -3.44
N PRO A 407 32.10 -23.29 -2.93
CA PRO A 407 31.71 -24.57 -3.53
C PRO A 407 30.28 -25.02 -3.18
N ASN A 408 29.64 -24.45 -2.15
CA ASN A 408 28.27 -24.77 -1.76
C ASN A 408 27.57 -23.52 -1.21
N TYR A 409 26.28 -23.40 -1.47
CA TYR A 409 25.44 -22.32 -0.96
C TYR A 409 24.12 -22.87 -0.40
N ALA A 410 23.64 -22.25 0.68
CA ALA A 410 22.23 -22.27 1.04
C ALA A 410 21.51 -21.19 0.21
N LEU A 411 20.32 -21.50 -0.29
CA LEU A 411 19.53 -20.68 -1.19
C LEU A 411 18.20 -20.35 -0.53
N GLY A 412 17.78 -19.09 -0.62
CA GLY A 412 16.43 -18.64 -0.33
C GLY A 412 15.92 -17.76 -1.48
N LEU A 413 14.77 -18.13 -2.04
CA LEU A 413 14.06 -17.39 -3.08
C LEU A 413 12.63 -17.10 -2.60
N GLU A 414 12.17 -15.88 -2.82
CA GLU A 414 10.84 -15.39 -2.46
C GLU A 414 10.24 -14.62 -3.64
N GLY A 415 8.92 -14.69 -3.80
CA GLY A 415 8.22 -13.97 -4.86
C GLY A 415 6.78 -14.42 -5.05
N TRP A 416 6.33 -14.41 -6.30
CA TRP A 416 4.91 -14.45 -6.64
C TRP A 416 4.62 -15.26 -7.90
N ASN A 417 3.54 -16.03 -7.89
CA ASN A 417 3.09 -16.83 -9.04
C ASN A 417 1.63 -16.50 -9.40
N LYS A 418 1.30 -16.38 -10.69
CA LYS A 418 -0.08 -16.23 -11.17
C LYS A 418 -0.44 -17.22 -12.28
N SER A 419 0.41 -18.21 -12.55
CA SER A 419 0.17 -19.27 -13.57
C SER A 419 -1.12 -20.07 -13.33
N SER A 420 -1.63 -20.08 -12.09
CA SER A 420 -2.93 -20.67 -11.72
C SER A 420 -4.16 -19.77 -12.00
N GLY A 421 -3.94 -18.53 -12.44
CA GLY A 421 -4.95 -17.46 -12.53
C GLY A 421 -5.17 -16.69 -11.23
N THR A 422 -4.76 -17.24 -10.08
CA THR A 422 -4.75 -16.55 -8.77
C THR A 422 -3.31 -16.18 -8.43
N LEU A 423 -3.09 -14.98 -7.88
CA LEU A 423 -1.79 -14.56 -7.39
C LEU A 423 -1.49 -15.26 -6.05
N THR A 424 -0.50 -16.15 -6.03
CA THR A 424 -0.02 -16.89 -4.86
C THR A 424 1.38 -16.45 -4.47
N HIS A 425 1.67 -16.43 -3.17
CA HIS A 425 3.02 -16.25 -2.68
C HIS A 425 3.85 -17.51 -2.97
N PHE A 426 5.11 -17.31 -3.33
CA PHE A 426 6.08 -18.34 -3.67
C PHE A 426 7.30 -18.22 -2.75
N ALA A 427 7.67 -19.32 -2.11
CA ALA A 427 8.93 -19.44 -1.39
C ALA A 427 9.63 -20.74 -1.77
N GLN A 428 10.94 -20.68 -1.98
CA GLN A 428 11.80 -21.85 -2.13
C GLN A 428 13.06 -21.69 -1.29
N VAL A 429 13.38 -22.73 -0.52
CA VAL A 429 14.63 -22.82 0.24
C VAL A 429 15.38 -24.08 -0.10
N GLY A 430 16.71 -24.04 -0.06
CA GLY A 430 17.52 -25.19 -0.44
C GLY A 430 19.00 -25.05 -0.18
N SER A 431 19.74 -26.03 -0.68
CA SER A 431 21.21 -26.05 -0.75
C SER A 431 21.66 -26.60 -2.09
N PHE A 432 22.67 -26.01 -2.72
CA PHE A 432 23.29 -26.53 -3.94
C PHE A 432 24.82 -26.48 -3.88
N ALA A 433 25.45 -27.38 -4.61
CA ALA A 433 26.89 -27.37 -4.87
C ALA A 433 27.18 -26.61 -6.19
N HIS A 434 28.27 -25.86 -6.22
CA HIS A 434 28.72 -25.06 -7.36
C HIS A 434 30.14 -25.45 -7.77
N SER A 435 30.37 -25.63 -9.07
CA SER A 435 31.69 -25.88 -9.64
C SER A 435 31.79 -25.31 -11.06
N GLY A 436 32.62 -24.27 -11.24
CA GLY A 436 32.88 -23.68 -12.56
C GLY A 436 31.61 -23.20 -13.28
N GLY A 437 30.68 -22.60 -12.55
CA GLY A 437 29.37 -22.16 -13.04
C GLY A 437 28.29 -23.25 -13.03
N THR A 438 28.64 -24.53 -13.01
CA THR A 438 27.66 -25.63 -12.94
C THR A 438 27.05 -25.71 -11.54
N LEU A 439 25.72 -25.72 -11.44
CA LEU A 439 24.98 -25.86 -10.18
C LEU A 439 24.42 -27.28 -10.08
N SER A 440 24.63 -27.98 -8.96
CA SER A 440 24.33 -29.40 -8.83
C SER A 440 23.95 -29.80 -7.41
N ALA A 441 23.56 -31.06 -7.22
CA ALA A 441 23.25 -31.64 -5.91
C ALA A 441 22.19 -30.84 -5.11
N LEU A 442 21.22 -30.23 -5.81
CA LEU A 442 20.16 -29.45 -5.18
C LEU A 442 19.37 -30.35 -4.21
N SER A 443 19.28 -29.92 -2.97
CA SER A 443 18.19 -30.28 -2.08
C SER A 443 17.36 -29.02 -1.86
N TYR A 444 16.04 -29.13 -2.02
CA TYR A 444 15.11 -28.01 -1.85
C TYR A 444 13.80 -28.43 -1.21
N ASP A 445 13.11 -27.42 -0.71
CA ASP A 445 11.70 -27.39 -0.36
C ASP A 445 11.09 -26.12 -0.97
N GLN A 446 9.86 -26.23 -1.47
CA GLN A 446 9.14 -25.16 -2.16
C GLN A 446 7.69 -25.14 -1.69
N ASN A 447 7.14 -23.93 -1.50
CA ASN A 447 5.72 -23.69 -1.29
C ASN A 447 5.23 -22.62 -2.27
N ASP A 448 4.19 -22.96 -3.03
CA ASP A 448 3.51 -22.06 -3.97
C ASP A 448 2.02 -22.06 -3.60
N GLY A 449 1.65 -21.17 -2.67
CA GLY A 449 0.27 -21.02 -2.16
C GLY A 449 -0.42 -22.33 -1.73
N SER A 450 0.24 -23.19 -0.93
CA SER A 450 -0.15 -24.56 -0.52
C SER A 450 0.30 -25.71 -1.44
N LYS A 451 0.85 -25.44 -2.63
CA LYS A 451 1.46 -26.47 -3.49
C LYS A 451 2.89 -26.75 -3.01
N ILE A 452 3.03 -27.72 -2.10
CA ILE A 452 4.33 -28.14 -1.56
C ILE A 452 5.05 -29.09 -2.52
N LEU A 453 6.32 -28.79 -2.80
CA LEU A 453 7.27 -29.72 -3.42
C LEU A 453 8.50 -29.83 -2.52
N THR A 454 9.03 -31.05 -2.34
CA THR A 454 10.15 -31.27 -1.41
C THR A 454 11.01 -32.46 -1.82
N THR A 455 12.31 -32.33 -1.57
CA THR A 455 13.30 -33.41 -1.68
C THR A 455 13.48 -34.22 -0.39
N GLY A 456 12.83 -33.80 0.71
CA GLY A 456 13.05 -34.38 2.05
C GLY A 456 14.48 -34.23 2.57
N GLY A 457 15.28 -33.30 2.00
CA GLY A 457 16.70 -33.14 2.32
C GLY A 457 17.64 -33.99 1.46
N SER A 458 17.10 -34.80 0.53
CA SER A 458 17.90 -35.58 -0.40
C SER A 458 18.45 -34.69 -1.52
N GLN A 459 19.72 -34.91 -1.90
CA GLN A 459 20.30 -34.23 -3.04
C GLN A 459 19.80 -34.86 -4.35
N VAL A 460 19.20 -34.07 -5.23
CA VAL A 460 18.70 -34.52 -6.52
C VAL A 460 19.87 -34.72 -7.49
N PRO A 461 20.01 -35.91 -8.13
CA PRO A 461 21.04 -36.12 -9.14
C PRO A 461 20.77 -35.28 -10.40
N GLY A 462 21.79 -34.59 -10.90
CA GLY A 462 21.74 -33.83 -12.15
C GLY A 462 22.14 -32.37 -12.01
N ASN A 463 21.91 -31.61 -13.06
CA ASN A 463 22.20 -30.17 -13.12
C ASN A 463 21.00 -29.39 -12.57
N PHE A 464 21.20 -28.65 -11.48
CA PHE A 464 20.23 -27.65 -11.00
C PHE A 464 20.21 -26.43 -11.91
N GLY A 465 21.33 -26.05 -12.51
CA GLY A 465 21.40 -24.80 -13.25
C GLY A 465 22.80 -24.46 -13.70
N MET A 466 22.98 -23.27 -14.25
CA MET A 466 24.28 -22.77 -14.66
C MET A 466 24.38 -21.26 -14.41
N ILE A 467 25.49 -20.81 -13.87
CA ILE A 467 25.92 -19.40 -13.86
C ILE A 467 26.91 -19.22 -15.00
N GLY A 468 26.65 -18.28 -15.90
CA GLY A 468 27.53 -17.93 -17.01
C GLY A 468 28.78 -17.13 -16.57
N PRO A 469 29.59 -16.64 -17.52
CA PRO A 469 30.70 -15.76 -17.23
C PRO A 469 30.25 -14.51 -16.46
N ILE A 470 30.97 -14.16 -15.39
CA ILE A 470 30.70 -12.97 -14.58
C ILE A 470 31.36 -11.75 -15.23
N ALA A 471 30.59 -10.68 -15.41
CA ALA A 471 31.09 -9.40 -15.93
C ALA A 471 31.93 -8.69 -14.86
N THR A 472 33.20 -8.42 -15.16
CA THR A 472 34.15 -7.84 -14.18
C THR A 472 33.87 -6.38 -13.81
N GLY A 473 33.03 -5.68 -14.59
CA GLY A 473 32.63 -4.28 -14.34
C GLY A 473 31.35 -4.10 -13.52
N THR A 474 30.61 -5.18 -13.22
CA THR A 474 29.30 -5.14 -12.55
C THR A 474 29.03 -6.33 -11.62
N GLY A 475 29.84 -7.38 -11.67
CA GLY A 475 29.61 -8.63 -10.93
C GLY A 475 28.38 -9.43 -11.41
N GLY A 476 27.73 -9.01 -12.50
CA GLY A 476 26.55 -9.66 -13.04
C GLY A 476 26.87 -10.86 -13.93
N ALA A 477 26.03 -11.89 -13.90
CA ALA A 477 26.08 -13.04 -14.79
C ALA A 477 24.67 -13.50 -15.18
N ASN A 478 24.45 -13.78 -16.46
CA ASN A 478 23.27 -14.51 -16.91
C ASN A 478 23.35 -15.97 -16.41
N ALA A 479 22.24 -16.50 -15.93
CA ALA A 479 22.15 -17.83 -15.35
C ALA A 479 20.80 -18.49 -15.68
N SER A 480 20.68 -19.79 -15.37
CA SER A 480 19.43 -20.53 -15.50
C SER A 480 19.24 -21.52 -14.35
N LEU A 481 18.01 -21.65 -13.85
CA LEU A 481 17.63 -22.54 -12.75
C LEU A 481 16.53 -23.52 -13.17
N ASN A 482 16.72 -24.80 -12.90
CA ASN A 482 15.75 -25.86 -13.11
C ASN A 482 14.85 -25.99 -11.86
N LEU A 483 13.75 -25.24 -11.85
CA LEU A 483 12.77 -25.25 -10.76
C LEU A 483 11.71 -26.34 -11.01
N ALA A 484 11.76 -27.41 -10.22
CA ALA A 484 10.94 -28.59 -10.43
C ALA A 484 9.44 -28.31 -10.20
N GLY A 485 8.59 -28.78 -11.10
CA GLY A 485 7.13 -28.61 -11.00
C GLY A 485 6.63 -27.16 -11.16
N ILE A 486 7.52 -26.26 -11.59
CA ILE A 486 7.26 -24.86 -11.95
C ILE A 486 7.23 -24.71 -13.47
N SER A 487 8.35 -24.97 -14.14
CA SER A 487 8.48 -24.91 -15.60
C SER A 487 9.15 -26.19 -16.12
N PRO A 488 8.79 -26.70 -17.32
CA PRO A 488 9.57 -27.75 -17.98
C PRO A 488 10.93 -27.26 -18.49
N ASP A 489 11.07 -25.95 -18.72
CA ASP A 489 12.28 -25.31 -19.23
C ASP A 489 13.07 -24.60 -18.10
N PRO A 490 14.41 -24.46 -18.22
CA PRO A 490 15.22 -23.71 -17.25
C PRO A 490 14.75 -22.25 -17.15
N VAL A 491 14.42 -21.80 -15.94
CA VAL A 491 14.03 -20.41 -15.68
C VAL A 491 15.27 -19.51 -15.82
N PRO A 492 15.28 -18.51 -16.72
CA PRO A 492 16.39 -17.58 -16.82
C PRO A 492 16.39 -16.63 -15.62
N VAL A 493 17.57 -16.42 -15.06
CA VAL A 493 17.79 -15.53 -13.93
C VAL A 493 19.08 -14.74 -14.15
N VAL A 494 19.23 -13.60 -13.51
CA VAL A 494 20.52 -12.92 -13.39
C VAL A 494 21.03 -13.05 -11.98
N VAL A 495 22.33 -13.33 -11.87
CA VAL A 495 23.07 -13.38 -10.62
C VAL A 495 23.92 -12.13 -10.50
N TYR A 496 23.82 -11.42 -9.38
CA TYR A 496 24.81 -10.41 -8.99
C TYR A 496 25.70 -10.98 -7.89
N VAL A 497 27.01 -11.07 -8.16
CA VAL A 497 27.99 -11.50 -7.17
C VAL A 497 28.24 -10.36 -6.19
N ILE A 498 27.97 -10.59 -4.90
CA ILE A 498 28.28 -9.65 -3.82
C ILE A 498 29.67 -9.97 -3.26
N SER A 499 29.94 -11.24 -2.98
CA SER A 499 31.25 -11.72 -2.59
C SER A 499 31.43 -13.18 -3.00
N SER A 500 32.57 -13.79 -2.69
CA SER A 500 32.74 -15.25 -2.83
C SER A 500 31.69 -16.04 -2.03
N SER A 501 31.11 -15.43 -0.99
CA SER A 501 30.18 -16.07 -0.05
C SER A 501 28.73 -15.61 -0.19
N GLU A 502 28.41 -14.69 -1.09
CA GLU A 502 27.07 -14.14 -1.26
C GLU A 502 26.74 -13.79 -2.72
N LEU A 503 25.57 -14.25 -3.16
CA LEU A 503 25.01 -14.05 -4.48
C LEU A 503 23.56 -13.54 -4.36
N PHE A 504 23.18 -12.54 -5.15
CA PHE A 504 21.78 -12.17 -5.36
C PHE A 504 21.25 -12.83 -6.63
N PHE A 505 19.98 -13.24 -6.62
CA PHE A 505 19.27 -13.85 -7.74
C PHE A 505 18.01 -13.05 -8.03
N VAL A 506 17.71 -12.83 -9.31
CA VAL A 506 16.43 -12.28 -9.77
C VAL A 506 16.00 -12.99 -11.03
N SER A 507 14.73 -13.41 -11.08
CA SER A 507 14.10 -14.04 -12.25
C SER A 507 13.89 -13.07 -13.42
N MET A 508 13.88 -13.61 -14.64
CA MET A 508 13.48 -12.91 -15.85
C MET A 508 12.30 -13.64 -16.50
N THR A 509 11.14 -13.00 -16.67
CA THR A 509 10.01 -13.64 -17.39
C THR A 509 9.20 -12.64 -18.22
N VAL A 510 9.25 -12.82 -19.54
CA VAL A 510 8.44 -12.06 -20.52
C VAL A 510 7.17 -12.80 -20.99
N ASN A 511 6.94 -14.03 -20.50
CA ASN A 511 5.90 -14.94 -21.00
C ASN A 511 5.00 -15.58 -19.90
N HIS A 512 5.14 -15.19 -18.63
CA HIS A 512 4.29 -15.62 -17.49
C HIS A 512 4.17 -17.14 -17.18
N GLU A 513 5.15 -17.98 -17.57
CA GLU A 513 5.18 -19.40 -17.18
C GLU A 513 6.04 -19.63 -15.93
N GLY A 514 5.47 -19.35 -14.75
CA GLY A 514 6.08 -19.63 -13.45
C GLY A 514 5.97 -18.48 -12.45
N PRO A 515 6.73 -18.54 -11.34
CA PRO A 515 6.88 -17.46 -10.38
C PRO A 515 7.96 -16.46 -10.80
N GLU A 516 7.66 -15.18 -10.62
CA GLU A 516 8.60 -14.08 -10.55
C GLU A 516 9.16 -14.01 -9.12
N PHE A 517 10.46 -14.13 -8.95
CA PHE A 517 11.14 -14.13 -7.64
C PHE A 517 12.45 -13.34 -7.65
N SER A 518 12.89 -12.96 -6.45
CA SER A 518 14.28 -12.62 -6.15
C SER A 518 14.78 -13.44 -4.94
N GLY A 519 16.04 -13.26 -4.55
CA GLY A 519 16.55 -13.89 -3.34
C GLY A 519 18.07 -13.96 -3.24
N ARG A 520 18.55 -14.61 -2.18
CA ARG A 520 19.97 -14.67 -1.81
C ARG A 520 20.45 -16.12 -1.79
N ALA A 521 21.70 -16.33 -2.16
CA ALA A 521 22.43 -17.54 -1.80
C ALA A 521 23.67 -17.17 -0.97
N ILE A 522 23.82 -17.82 0.19
CA ILE A 522 24.90 -17.59 1.15
C ILE A 522 25.71 -18.87 1.28
N ALA A 523 27.05 -18.77 1.28
CA ALA A 523 27.93 -19.93 1.35
C ALA A 523 27.61 -20.81 2.56
N THR A 524 27.72 -22.13 2.39
CA THR A 524 27.42 -23.09 3.45
C THR A 524 28.36 -24.30 3.43
N SER A 525 28.26 -25.14 4.46
CA SER A 525 29.00 -26.40 4.55
C SER A 525 28.46 -27.45 3.59
N SER A 526 29.30 -28.40 3.15
CA SER A 526 28.86 -29.62 2.47
C SER A 526 28.47 -30.75 3.42
N SER A 527 28.63 -30.56 4.73
CA SER A 527 28.24 -31.52 5.76
C SER A 527 27.88 -30.84 7.09
N PHE A 528 26.86 -31.37 7.76
CA PHE A 528 26.26 -30.78 8.95
C PHE A 528 26.16 -31.81 10.08
N SER A 529 26.30 -31.33 11.31
CA SER A 529 26.28 -32.14 12.52
C SER A 529 25.41 -31.49 13.60
N ALA A 530 25.33 -32.13 14.77
CA ALA A 530 24.72 -31.53 15.96
C ALA A 530 25.23 -30.12 16.28
N SER A 531 26.52 -29.83 16.05
CA SER A 531 27.12 -28.52 16.33
C SER A 531 26.86 -27.47 15.25
N SER A 532 26.18 -27.82 14.16
CA SER A 532 25.76 -26.88 13.11
C SER A 532 24.50 -26.09 13.49
N ILE A 533 23.77 -26.53 14.53
CA ILE A 533 22.56 -25.86 15.03
C ILE A 533 22.97 -24.97 16.21
N ALA A 534 22.63 -23.68 16.16
CA ALA A 534 22.77 -22.78 17.30
C ALA A 534 21.71 -23.10 18.36
N PRO A 535 21.99 -22.91 19.66
CA PRO A 535 21.04 -23.26 20.72
C PRO A 535 19.77 -22.41 20.69
N ASN A 536 19.85 -21.16 20.22
CA ASN A 536 18.72 -20.25 20.08
C ASN A 536 18.82 -19.47 18.77
N TYR A 537 17.66 -19.20 18.17
CA TYR A 537 17.50 -18.34 17.01
C TYR A 537 16.37 -17.33 17.25
N ILE A 538 16.54 -16.13 16.70
CA ILE A 538 15.42 -15.25 16.37
C ILE A 538 15.01 -15.59 14.95
N PHE A 539 13.72 -15.57 14.65
CA PHE A 539 13.24 -15.70 13.28
C PHE A 539 12.26 -14.60 12.91
N ARG A 540 12.20 -14.33 11.60
CA ARG A 540 11.15 -13.54 10.96
C ARG A 540 10.58 -14.31 9.77
N PHE A 541 9.28 -14.18 9.53
CA PHE A 541 8.61 -14.65 8.32
C PHE A 541 7.72 -13.55 7.74
N ILE A 542 7.65 -13.49 6.41
CA ILE A 542 6.68 -12.69 5.65
C ILE A 542 6.05 -13.61 4.58
N GLY A 543 4.77 -13.44 4.30
CA GLY A 543 4.06 -14.18 3.26
C GLY A 543 2.67 -13.63 3.01
N ASN A 544 1.84 -14.37 2.27
CA ASN A 544 0.48 -13.94 1.96
C ASN A 544 -0.49 -15.12 1.90
N SER A 545 -1.57 -15.04 2.67
CA SER A 545 -2.64 -16.05 2.65
C SER A 545 -3.93 -15.42 2.14
N SER A 546 -4.44 -15.97 1.03
CA SER A 546 -5.73 -15.57 0.44
C SER A 546 -5.85 -14.09 0.04
N GLY A 547 -4.74 -13.44 -0.32
CA GLY A 547 -4.70 -12.05 -0.78
C GLY A 547 -4.48 -11.02 0.34
N ALA A 548 -4.10 -11.45 1.54
CA ALA A 548 -3.68 -10.59 2.65
C ALA A 548 -2.28 -10.99 3.11
N ALA A 549 -1.39 -10.00 3.29
CA ALA A 549 -0.08 -10.22 3.88
C ALA A 549 -0.19 -10.83 5.28
N CYS A 550 0.85 -11.55 5.69
CA CYS A 550 1.08 -11.94 7.06
C CYS A 550 2.56 -11.84 7.40
N ALA A 551 2.84 -11.47 8.66
CA ALA A 551 4.17 -11.36 9.22
C ALA A 551 4.24 -12.14 10.53
N SER A 552 5.39 -12.69 10.87
CA SER A 552 5.65 -13.16 12.23
C SER A 552 7.10 -12.95 12.64
N ILE A 553 7.31 -12.76 13.94
CA ILE A 553 8.62 -12.81 14.57
C ILE A 553 8.57 -13.73 15.78
N GLY A 554 9.69 -14.34 16.17
CA GLY A 554 9.70 -15.21 17.33
C GLY A 554 11.08 -15.71 17.75
N LEU A 555 11.08 -16.45 18.86
CA LEU A 555 12.26 -17.09 19.45
C LEU A 555 12.13 -18.60 19.33
N ALA A 556 13.18 -19.27 18.89
CA ALA A 556 13.25 -20.72 18.81
C ALA A 556 14.51 -21.26 19.51
N SER A 557 14.30 -21.96 20.62
CA SER A 557 15.33 -22.67 21.38
C SER A 557 15.35 -24.15 20.99
N PHE A 558 16.53 -24.64 20.64
CA PHE A 558 16.79 -26.02 20.20
C PHE A 558 17.50 -26.80 21.31
N SER A 559 16.97 -27.98 21.66
CA SER A 559 17.65 -28.89 22.58
C SER A 559 18.99 -29.38 22.04
N THR A 560 19.90 -29.83 22.90
CA THR A 560 21.00 -30.69 22.45
C THR A 560 20.44 -31.97 21.80
N PRO A 561 20.81 -32.32 20.55
CA PRO A 561 20.20 -33.44 19.84
C PRO A 561 20.49 -34.80 20.47
N GLY A 562 19.51 -35.70 20.36
CA GLY A 562 19.59 -37.11 20.76
C GLY A 562 19.94 -38.04 19.60
N SER A 563 20.36 -39.27 19.95
CA SER A 563 20.67 -40.35 19.00
C SER A 563 19.48 -41.33 18.88
N PRO A 564 19.18 -41.93 17.71
CA PRO A 564 19.95 -41.89 16.46
C PRO A 564 19.49 -40.80 15.47
N GLY A 565 20.46 -40.13 14.84
CA GLY A 565 20.24 -38.99 13.95
C GLY A 565 20.69 -37.67 14.58
N ILE A 566 20.40 -36.55 13.92
CA ILE A 566 20.57 -35.20 14.50
C ILE A 566 19.17 -34.63 14.70
N SER A 567 18.50 -35.05 15.78
CA SER A 567 17.11 -34.66 16.08
C SER A 567 16.93 -34.30 17.54
N GLY A 568 15.92 -33.51 17.84
CA GLY A 568 15.64 -33.04 19.19
C GLY A 568 14.30 -32.32 19.30
N THR A 569 14.11 -31.56 20.37
CA THR A 569 12.92 -30.73 20.60
C THR A 569 13.21 -29.26 20.30
N VAL A 570 12.21 -28.56 19.76
CA VAL A 570 12.19 -27.10 19.65
C VAL A 570 11.14 -26.54 20.59
N SER A 571 11.41 -25.38 21.17
CA SER A 571 10.48 -24.63 22.03
C SER A 571 10.70 -23.13 21.88
N GLY A 572 9.74 -22.31 22.32
CA GLY A 572 9.89 -20.85 22.30
C GLY A 572 8.55 -20.13 22.10
N THR A 573 8.58 -19.01 21.40
CA THR A 573 7.42 -18.15 21.15
C THR A 573 7.38 -17.64 19.71
N MET A 574 6.18 -17.33 19.22
CA MET A 574 5.95 -16.67 17.95
C MET A 574 4.80 -15.67 18.11
N ASP A 575 4.99 -14.46 17.63
CA ASP A 575 3.95 -13.45 17.51
C ASP A 575 3.61 -13.31 16.03
N GLN A 576 2.38 -13.69 15.65
CA GLN A 576 1.92 -13.73 14.26
C GLN A 576 0.85 -12.67 14.01
N TYR A 577 1.02 -11.90 12.95
CA TYR A 577 0.17 -10.78 12.57
C TYR A 577 -0.31 -10.92 11.12
N ALA A 578 -1.63 -10.89 10.92
CA ALA A 578 -2.30 -11.03 9.61
C ALA A 578 -3.43 -9.99 9.45
N GLY A 579 -3.22 -8.79 10.02
CA GLY A 579 -4.21 -7.73 10.17
C GLY A 579 -5.05 -7.88 11.45
N GLY A 580 -5.26 -6.78 12.18
CA GLY A 580 -6.07 -6.74 13.41
C GLY A 580 -5.23 -6.58 14.67
N MET A 581 -5.14 -7.61 15.51
CA MET A 581 -4.17 -7.71 16.61
C MET A 581 -3.37 -9.00 16.41
N ALA A 582 -2.10 -9.03 16.77
CA ALA A 582 -1.31 -10.25 16.65
C ALA A 582 -1.77 -11.34 17.62
N THR A 583 -1.52 -12.59 17.24
CA THR A 583 -1.70 -13.76 18.10
C THR A 583 -0.34 -14.27 18.55
N SER A 584 -0.07 -14.15 19.85
CA SER A 584 1.09 -14.78 20.49
C SER A 584 0.83 -16.27 20.72
N GLN A 585 1.77 -17.12 20.31
CA GLN A 585 1.68 -18.57 20.45
C GLN A 585 3.00 -19.18 20.95
N ASN A 586 2.88 -20.17 21.85
CA ASN A 586 4.05 -20.94 22.31
C ASN A 586 4.44 -21.97 21.24
N LEU A 587 5.72 -21.99 20.89
CA LEU A 587 6.29 -23.05 20.07
C LEU A 587 6.62 -24.25 20.95
N SER A 588 6.22 -25.43 20.49
CA SER A 588 6.57 -26.73 21.07
C SER A 588 6.52 -27.77 19.97
N GLY A 589 7.61 -28.50 19.79
CA GLY A 589 7.73 -29.43 18.67
C GLY A 589 9.02 -30.23 18.67
N SER A 590 9.27 -30.89 17.55
CA SER A 590 10.53 -31.59 17.27
C SER A 590 11.24 -30.99 16.06
N TYR A 591 12.53 -31.30 15.93
CA TYR A 591 13.29 -30.99 14.72
C TYR A 591 14.15 -32.18 14.30
N ALA A 592 14.51 -32.21 13.02
CA ALA A 592 15.49 -33.14 12.45
C ALA A 592 16.37 -32.42 11.42
N LEU A 593 17.68 -32.61 11.49
CA LEU A 593 18.66 -32.03 10.57
C LEU A 593 19.23 -33.10 9.62
N THR A 594 19.11 -32.86 8.31
CA THR A 594 19.72 -33.71 7.28
C THR A 594 21.18 -33.32 7.07
N GLY A 595 22.09 -34.18 7.53
CA GLY A 595 23.54 -33.92 7.55
C GLY A 595 24.22 -33.68 6.19
N ALA A 596 23.58 -34.02 5.06
CA ALA A 596 24.14 -33.84 3.71
C ALA A 596 23.75 -32.50 3.04
N SER A 597 22.69 -31.85 3.51
CA SER A 597 22.09 -30.65 2.87
C SER A 597 21.87 -29.48 3.82
N GLY A 598 21.99 -29.70 5.13
CA GLY A 598 21.72 -28.65 6.12
C GLY A 598 20.23 -28.36 6.30
N ARG A 599 19.35 -29.19 5.70
CA ARG A 599 17.90 -29.09 5.85
C ARG A 599 17.48 -29.39 7.28
N LEU A 600 17.04 -28.35 7.99
CA LEU A 600 16.43 -28.41 9.31
C LEU A 600 14.91 -28.47 9.14
N SER A 601 14.33 -29.65 9.31
CA SER A 601 12.88 -29.85 9.36
C SER A 601 12.39 -29.54 10.76
N ILE A 602 11.41 -28.65 10.91
CA ILE A 602 10.75 -28.38 12.19
C ILE A 602 9.30 -28.89 12.12
N THR A 603 8.79 -29.41 13.23
CA THR A 603 7.43 -29.96 13.31
C THR A 603 6.79 -29.52 14.63
N GLY A 604 5.92 -28.51 14.53
CA GLY A 604 5.13 -27.99 15.64
C GLY A 604 3.71 -28.59 15.69
N SER A 605 2.79 -27.84 16.29
CA SER A 605 1.37 -28.23 16.43
C SER A 605 0.51 -27.91 15.20
N SER A 606 1.04 -27.14 14.24
CA SER A 606 0.37 -26.69 13.03
C SER A 606 1.37 -26.52 11.88
N LEU A 607 0.88 -26.37 10.64
CA LEU A 607 1.75 -26.08 9.48
C LEU A 607 2.44 -24.71 9.60
N ALA A 608 1.76 -23.71 10.16
CA ALA A 608 2.32 -22.38 10.47
C ALA A 608 3.47 -22.42 11.51
N THR A 609 3.55 -23.49 12.31
CA THR A 609 4.62 -23.73 13.30
C THR A 609 5.54 -24.89 12.89
N SER A 610 5.48 -25.31 11.61
CA SER A 610 6.31 -26.37 11.03
C SER A 610 7.08 -25.87 9.79
N PRO A 611 7.97 -24.87 9.95
CA PRO A 611 8.83 -24.43 8.86
C PRO A 611 9.89 -25.48 8.49
N VAL A 612 10.43 -25.30 7.28
CA VAL A 612 11.64 -26.00 6.83
C VAL A 612 12.70 -24.95 6.55
N CYS A 613 13.91 -25.18 7.05
CA CYS A 613 15.04 -24.26 6.90
C CYS A 613 16.26 -24.95 6.28
N TYR A 614 17.15 -24.19 5.65
CA TYR A 614 18.46 -24.62 5.19
C TYR A 614 19.54 -23.74 5.82
N LEU A 615 20.45 -24.36 6.57
CA LEU A 615 21.50 -23.67 7.32
C LEU A 615 22.55 -23.04 6.37
N ALA A 616 22.90 -21.79 6.64
CA ALA A 616 23.98 -21.04 5.98
C ALA A 616 25.18 -20.87 6.92
N ASN A 617 26.35 -20.51 6.39
CA ASN A 617 27.37 -19.89 7.23
C ASN A 617 26.86 -18.49 7.62
N PRO A 618 26.77 -18.14 8.91
CA PRO A 618 26.16 -16.88 9.33
C PRO A 618 26.82 -15.67 8.68
N LEU A 619 26.02 -14.92 7.91
CA LEU A 619 26.42 -13.70 7.22
C LEU A 619 25.27 -12.71 7.34
N ASP A 620 25.56 -11.49 7.80
CA ASP A 620 24.62 -10.37 7.68
C ASP A 620 23.22 -10.66 8.27
N GLY A 621 23.19 -11.20 9.50
CA GLY A 621 21.95 -11.57 10.20
C GLY A 621 21.22 -12.80 9.64
N VAL A 622 21.80 -13.53 8.69
CA VAL A 622 21.21 -14.74 8.10
C VAL A 622 22.04 -15.97 8.47
N ALA A 623 21.48 -16.83 9.32
CA ALA A 623 22.03 -18.14 9.66
C ALA A 623 21.25 -19.31 9.03
N ALA A 624 20.00 -19.09 8.62
CA ALA A 624 19.27 -20.01 7.73
C ALA A 624 18.21 -19.27 6.92
N PHE A 625 17.94 -19.78 5.70
CA PHE A 625 16.73 -19.45 4.94
C PHE A 625 15.64 -20.47 5.27
N CYS A 626 14.41 -20.02 5.46
CA CYS A 626 13.29 -20.83 5.88
C CYS A 626 12.04 -20.57 5.01
N MET A 627 11.12 -21.54 5.00
CA MET A 627 9.77 -21.35 4.49
C MET A 627 8.74 -22.04 5.40
N ASN A 628 7.53 -21.49 5.47
CA ASN A 628 6.37 -22.16 6.07
C ASN A 628 5.71 -23.13 5.07
N THR A 629 5.02 -24.14 5.61
CA THR A 629 4.37 -25.22 4.84
C THR A 629 2.84 -25.09 4.77
N ASP A 630 2.29 -23.96 5.23
CA ASP A 630 0.86 -23.63 5.18
C ASP A 630 0.49 -22.84 3.89
N SER A 631 -0.75 -22.33 3.82
CA SER A 631 -1.24 -21.58 2.67
C SER A 631 -0.63 -20.18 2.49
N SER A 632 0.13 -19.68 3.47
CA SER A 632 0.78 -18.36 3.36
C SER A 632 2.01 -18.38 2.45
N ALA A 633 2.59 -19.58 2.25
CA ALA A 633 3.91 -19.77 1.65
C ALA A 633 4.97 -18.80 2.18
N SER A 634 4.91 -18.44 3.47
CA SER A 634 5.79 -17.42 4.02
C SER A 634 7.25 -17.81 3.90
N PHE A 635 8.08 -16.92 3.35
CA PHE A 635 9.53 -17.02 3.43
C PHE A 635 10.01 -16.49 4.78
N GLY A 636 11.17 -16.92 5.23
CA GLY A 636 11.71 -16.47 6.51
C GLY A 636 13.21 -16.61 6.64
N ILE A 637 13.73 -15.92 7.64
CA ILE A 637 15.16 -15.88 7.98
C ILE A 637 15.30 -16.20 9.46
N PHE A 638 16.24 -17.08 9.79
CA PHE A 638 16.71 -17.29 11.15
C PHE A 638 18.03 -16.54 11.35
N ASP A 639 18.12 -15.73 12.39
CA ASP A 639 19.36 -15.15 12.92
C ASP A 639 19.72 -15.84 14.24
N ILE A 640 21.00 -15.93 14.56
CA ILE A 640 21.46 -16.53 15.83
C ILE A 640 21.09 -15.58 16.98
N GLN A 641 20.53 -16.14 18.05
CA GLN A 641 20.36 -15.42 19.31
C GLN A 641 21.46 -15.83 20.29
N PRO A 642 22.40 -14.93 20.65
CA PRO A 642 23.36 -15.18 21.71
C PRO A 642 22.69 -15.56 23.04
N ALA A 643 23.30 -16.47 23.79
CA ALA A 643 22.84 -16.83 25.12
C ALA A 643 23.28 -15.78 26.16
N THR A 644 22.67 -14.59 26.12
CA THR A 644 22.95 -13.45 27.00
C THR A 644 21.66 -12.89 27.61
N THR A 645 21.79 -11.94 28.54
CA THR A 645 20.65 -11.22 29.13
C THR A 645 20.51 -9.85 28.47
N TYR A 646 19.33 -9.58 27.92
CA TYR A 646 19.05 -8.35 27.18
C TYR A 646 18.41 -7.26 28.05
N SER A 647 18.56 -6.00 27.63
CA SER A 647 17.91 -4.83 28.20
C SER A 647 17.83 -3.70 27.17
N SER A 648 17.03 -2.66 27.43
CA SER A 648 17.04 -1.45 26.58
C SER A 648 18.40 -0.75 26.55
N ASN A 649 19.25 -0.94 27.57
CA ASN A 649 20.60 -0.39 27.63
C ASN A 649 21.60 -1.16 26.75
N SER A 650 21.43 -2.48 26.58
CA SER A 650 22.37 -3.31 25.80
C SER A 650 22.32 -3.05 24.30
N LEU A 651 21.31 -2.31 23.84
CA LEU A 651 21.11 -1.91 22.45
C LEU A 651 21.52 -0.46 22.15
N SER A 652 22.07 0.29 23.12
CA SER A 652 22.35 1.72 22.92
C SER A 652 23.32 1.94 21.74
N GLY A 653 22.91 2.73 20.75
CA GLY A 653 23.64 2.90 19.50
C GLY A 653 22.84 3.63 18.42
N ASN A 654 23.46 3.82 17.26
CA ASN A 654 22.77 4.22 16.04
C ASN A 654 22.39 2.96 15.27
N PHE A 655 21.24 3.00 14.60
CA PHE A 655 20.76 1.94 13.74
C PHE A 655 20.30 2.55 12.42
N TYR A 656 20.51 1.81 11.32
CA TYR A 656 19.72 1.96 10.11
C TYR A 656 18.61 0.89 10.11
N PHE A 657 17.57 1.08 9.31
CA PHE A 657 16.51 0.07 9.20
C PHE A 657 15.75 0.11 7.88
N GLY A 658 15.21 -1.04 7.52
CA GLY A 658 14.31 -1.26 6.40
C GLY A 658 13.02 -1.98 6.81
N SER A 659 12.03 -1.96 5.92
CA SER A 659 10.79 -2.75 6.05
C SER A 659 10.92 -4.20 5.60
N GLY A 660 11.99 -4.57 4.91
CA GLY A 660 12.07 -5.83 4.16
C GLY A 660 11.09 -5.84 2.98
N GLU A 661 10.96 -7.00 2.33
CA GLU A 661 10.08 -7.19 1.17
C GLU A 661 8.60 -7.22 1.60
N SER A 662 7.75 -6.52 0.85
CA SER A 662 6.35 -6.25 1.22
C SER A 662 5.38 -7.34 0.75
N GLY A 663 4.68 -7.99 1.69
CA GLY A 663 3.78 -9.13 1.43
C GLY A 663 2.45 -8.82 0.72
N ASP A 664 2.10 -7.54 0.53
CA ASP A 664 1.05 -7.06 -0.40
C ASP A 664 1.25 -5.57 -0.76
N ASN A 665 0.54 -5.09 -1.79
CA ASN A 665 0.58 -3.71 -2.32
C ASN A 665 0.01 -2.64 -1.37
N SER A 666 -0.52 -3.02 -0.20
CA SER A 666 -0.93 -2.06 0.84
C SER A 666 0.18 -1.78 1.84
N ALA A 667 1.16 -2.69 1.95
CA ALA A 667 2.33 -2.53 2.82
C ALA A 667 3.22 -1.36 2.39
N PRO A 668 3.63 -0.47 3.33
CA PRO A 668 4.54 0.62 3.04
C PRO A 668 5.98 0.14 3.02
N ASP A 669 6.75 0.61 2.05
CA ASP A 669 8.19 0.40 2.02
C ASP A 669 8.88 1.52 2.81
N LEU A 670 9.76 1.15 3.75
CA LEU A 670 10.36 2.05 4.72
C LEU A 670 11.88 1.93 4.70
N SER A 671 12.58 3.06 4.77
CA SER A 671 14.02 3.13 5.00
C SER A 671 14.31 4.28 5.94
N GLY A 672 14.91 4.02 7.11
CA GLY A 672 15.19 5.06 8.09
C GLY A 672 16.43 4.84 8.94
N VAL A 673 16.73 5.82 9.78
CA VAL A 673 17.77 5.75 10.81
C VAL A 673 17.21 6.18 12.15
N VAL A 674 17.68 5.52 13.21
CA VAL A 674 17.31 5.85 14.59
C VAL A 674 18.52 5.78 15.51
N SER A 675 18.51 6.63 16.53
CA SER A 675 19.37 6.50 17.70
C SER A 675 18.56 5.89 18.83
N LEU A 676 19.15 4.91 19.53
CA LEU A 676 18.61 4.35 20.76
C LEU A 676 19.53 4.73 21.92
N SER A 677 18.96 5.37 22.95
CA SER A 677 19.67 5.68 24.18
C SER A 677 18.75 5.54 25.38
N SER A 678 19.13 4.69 26.35
CA SER A 678 18.36 4.44 27.58
C SER A 678 16.89 4.06 27.34
N GLY A 679 16.61 3.33 26.25
CA GLY A 679 15.26 2.97 25.81
C GLY A 679 14.50 4.04 25.02
N SER A 680 15.00 5.27 24.90
CA SER A 680 14.43 6.26 23.97
C SER A 680 14.94 5.99 22.56
N LEU A 681 14.01 5.74 21.63
CA LEU A 681 14.29 5.52 20.21
C LEU A 681 13.82 6.75 19.43
N GLN A 682 14.75 7.46 18.79
CA GLN A 682 14.49 8.72 18.08
C GLN A 682 15.26 8.77 16.75
N GLY A 683 14.57 9.16 15.68
CA GLY A 683 15.17 9.28 14.35
C GLY A 683 14.19 9.72 13.27
N ALA A 684 14.43 9.31 12.03
CA ALA A 684 13.60 9.65 10.89
C ALA A 684 13.59 8.55 9.82
N GLU A 685 12.44 8.39 9.17
CA GLU A 685 12.22 7.42 8.09
C GLU A 685 11.72 8.10 6.79
N ASP A 686 12.11 7.52 5.68
CA ASP A 686 11.56 7.79 4.37
C ASP A 686 10.60 6.64 4.02
N LYS A 687 9.44 6.95 3.43
CA LYS A 687 8.33 6.02 3.26
C LYS A 687 7.76 6.10 1.84
N SER A 688 7.72 4.97 1.14
CA SER A 688 7.10 4.78 -0.18
C SER A 688 5.83 3.94 -0.06
N THR A 689 4.81 4.24 -0.86
CA THR A 689 3.52 3.53 -0.86
C THR A 689 2.83 3.66 -2.23
N SER A 690 1.83 2.82 -2.49
CA SER A 690 0.94 2.93 -3.65
C SER A 690 0.09 4.23 -3.67
N SER A 691 0.12 5.06 -2.62
CA SER A 691 -0.48 6.40 -2.59
C SER A 691 0.53 7.55 -2.65
N GLY A 692 1.83 7.26 -2.74
CA GLY A 692 2.91 8.25 -2.89
C GLY A 692 4.01 8.14 -1.83
N PHE A 693 4.89 9.14 -1.84
CA PHE A 693 6.13 9.19 -1.05
C PHE A 693 6.05 10.19 0.12
N SER A 694 6.81 9.95 1.18
CA SER A 694 6.97 10.85 2.32
C SER A 694 8.40 10.80 2.86
N LEU A 695 9.01 11.96 3.02
CA LEU A 695 10.42 12.14 3.38
C LEU A 695 10.57 12.52 4.85
N ALA A 696 11.55 11.92 5.55
CA ALA A 696 11.95 12.29 6.91
C ALA A 696 10.80 12.38 7.94
N ILE A 697 9.89 11.41 7.91
CA ILE A 697 8.87 11.21 8.94
C ILE A 697 9.58 10.98 10.29
N PRO A 698 9.30 11.75 11.35
CA PRO A 698 9.95 11.56 12.65
C PRO A 698 9.55 10.24 13.31
N VAL A 699 10.53 9.39 13.62
CA VAL A 699 10.34 8.14 14.37
C VAL A 699 10.64 8.40 15.84
N ASN A 700 9.66 8.19 16.71
CA ASN A 700 9.78 8.43 18.15
C ASN A 700 9.06 7.33 18.94
N ALA A 701 9.79 6.57 19.76
CA ALA A 701 9.25 5.47 20.55
C ALA A 701 9.99 5.25 21.87
N THR A 702 9.42 4.43 22.75
CA THR A 702 10.08 3.97 23.98
C THR A 702 10.20 2.45 23.96
N LEU A 703 11.43 1.97 23.77
CA LEU A 703 11.76 0.56 23.74
C LEU A 703 11.79 -0.03 25.16
N SER A 704 10.96 -1.06 25.38
CA SER A 704 11.02 -1.94 26.54
C SER A 704 11.49 -3.33 26.11
N ILE A 705 12.54 -3.86 26.76
CA ILE A 705 13.13 -5.19 26.48
C ILE A 705 13.20 -6.02 27.77
N ASN A 706 12.76 -7.27 27.66
CA ASN A 706 12.85 -8.33 28.65
C ASN A 706 14.22 -9.04 28.59
N ALA A 707 14.54 -9.81 29.63
CA ALA A 707 15.81 -10.52 29.76
C ALA A 707 16.11 -11.51 28.60
N ASP A 708 15.09 -12.03 27.93
CA ASP A 708 15.15 -12.97 26.80
C ASP A 708 15.21 -12.28 25.42
N GLY A 709 15.22 -10.95 25.38
CA GLY A 709 15.26 -10.16 24.15
C GLY A 709 13.88 -9.84 23.56
N SER A 710 12.79 -10.32 24.17
CA SER A 710 11.43 -9.92 23.79
C SER A 710 11.06 -8.51 24.30
N GLY A 711 10.12 -7.83 23.65
CA GLY A 711 9.82 -6.44 24.01
C GLY A 711 8.75 -5.77 23.16
N ASN A 712 8.68 -4.45 23.24
CA ASN A 712 7.80 -3.59 22.46
C ASN A 712 8.31 -2.14 22.41
N LEU A 713 7.76 -1.33 21.51
CA LEU A 713 8.01 0.11 21.36
C LEU A 713 6.84 0.97 21.90
N GLY A 714 5.83 0.33 22.49
CA GLY A 714 4.55 0.91 22.89
C GLY A 714 3.42 -0.12 22.79
N ALA A 715 2.18 0.34 23.02
CA ALA A 715 1.00 -0.50 22.84
C ALA A 715 0.80 -0.91 21.37
N ASN A 716 0.36 -2.16 21.14
CA ASN A 716 0.17 -2.75 19.80
C ASN A 716 1.46 -2.78 18.97
N THR A 717 2.58 -3.13 19.60
CA THR A 717 3.85 -3.43 18.92
C THR A 717 4.52 -4.61 19.62
N VAL A 718 5.21 -5.45 18.86
CA VAL A 718 6.07 -6.51 19.41
C VAL A 718 7.46 -6.37 18.81
N ALA A 719 8.47 -6.52 19.66
CA ALA A 719 9.87 -6.42 19.29
C ALA A 719 10.68 -7.61 19.80
N LEU A 720 11.73 -7.97 19.06
CA LEU A 720 12.71 -8.99 19.45
C LEU A 720 14.12 -8.50 19.15
N THR A 721 15.11 -8.93 19.95
CA THR A 721 16.52 -8.54 19.73
C THR A 721 17.54 -9.62 20.07
N ASN A 722 18.62 -9.67 19.29
CA ASN A 722 19.83 -10.47 19.57
C ASN A 722 20.98 -9.62 20.15
N GLY A 723 20.75 -8.33 20.40
CA GLY A 723 21.73 -7.38 20.97
C GLY A 723 22.40 -6.47 19.95
N THR A 724 22.34 -6.79 18.65
CA THR A 724 22.86 -5.96 17.55
C THR A 724 21.80 -5.66 16.47
N VAL A 725 20.76 -6.48 16.40
CA VAL A 725 19.59 -6.32 15.53
C VAL A 725 18.33 -6.23 16.40
N LEU A 726 17.40 -5.36 16.02
CA LEU A 726 16.07 -5.24 16.61
C LEU A 726 15.02 -5.46 15.51
N TYR A 727 14.12 -6.41 15.73
CA TYR A 727 13.00 -6.76 14.85
C TYR A 727 11.73 -6.17 15.43
N LEU A 728 10.81 -5.70 14.58
CA LEU A 728 9.58 -5.04 15.02
C LEU A 728 8.39 -5.36 14.11
N ILE A 729 7.26 -5.71 14.72
CA ILE A 729 5.92 -5.68 14.08
C ILE A 729 5.09 -4.57 14.74
N ASP A 730 4.43 -3.77 13.89
CA ASP A 730 3.40 -2.81 14.30
C ASP A 730 2.01 -3.45 14.11
N GLU A 731 1.27 -3.57 15.20
CA GLU A 731 -0.03 -4.26 15.30
C GLU A 731 -1.19 -3.25 15.42
N THR A 732 -0.94 -1.97 15.19
CA THR A 732 -2.02 -0.97 15.15
C THR A 732 -3.01 -1.37 14.06
N GLY A 733 -4.25 -1.72 14.43
CA GLY A 733 -5.16 -2.55 13.62
C GLY A 733 -5.70 -2.00 12.29
N THR A 734 -5.04 -1.01 11.70
CA THR A 734 -5.20 -0.56 10.31
C THR A 734 -3.89 -0.65 9.51
N SER A 735 -2.77 -0.98 10.15
CA SER A 735 -1.45 -1.10 9.55
C SER A 735 -1.28 -2.50 8.93
N PRO A 736 -0.83 -2.60 7.68
CA PRO A 736 -0.60 -3.88 7.01
C PRO A 736 0.59 -4.64 7.65
N PRO A 737 0.57 -5.99 7.65
CA PRO A 737 1.65 -6.79 8.24
C PRO A 737 3.01 -6.58 7.58
N LEU A 738 4.02 -6.30 8.41
CA LEU A 738 5.37 -5.93 8.00
C LEU A 738 6.36 -6.23 9.13
N VAL A 739 7.60 -6.63 8.81
CA VAL A 739 8.68 -6.78 9.81
C VAL A 739 9.76 -5.73 9.56
N ARG A 740 9.81 -4.69 10.38
CA ARG A 740 10.93 -3.73 10.33
C ARG A 740 12.16 -4.35 10.98
N VAL A 741 13.33 -4.16 10.36
CA VAL A 741 14.61 -4.72 10.80
C VAL A 741 15.57 -3.57 11.01
N PHE A 742 15.96 -3.33 12.26
CA PHE A 742 16.91 -2.30 12.65
C PHE A 742 18.27 -2.94 12.94
N GLU A 743 19.33 -2.47 12.29
CA GLU A 743 20.70 -3.00 12.40
C GLU A 743 21.69 -1.89 12.79
N GLN A 744 22.69 -2.21 13.62
CA GLN A 744 23.78 -1.30 14.01
C GLN A 744 24.90 -1.17 12.94
#